data_AF-A0A6P5PT63-F1
#
_entry.id   AF-A0A6P5PT63-F1
#
_cell.length_a   1.000
_cell.length_b   1.000
_cell.length_c   1.000
_cell.angle_alpha   90.00
_cell.angle_beta   90.00
_cell.angle_gamma   90.00
#
_symmetry.space_group_name_H-M   'P 1'
#
loop_
_entity.id
_entity.type
_entity.pdbx_description
1 polymer ?
#
loop_
_entity_poly.entity_id
_entity_poly.type
_entity_poly.pdbx_seq_one_letter_code
_entity_poly.pdbx_strand_id
1 'polypeptide(L)'
;MDLFHTPAGALDKLVAHSLHPAPEFTAAVRGALGSLNIALQQHGVRGSPRVIRIAKGGAYARGTALRGGTDVELVIFLNCFQSFGDQKTCHSETLGAMRMLLESWGGHPGPGLTFEFSESKASRILQFRLASADRENWIDVSLVPAFDVLGQPRSGVKPTPNVYASLLSSHCQAGEYSACFTEPRKNFVNTRPAKLKNLILLVKHWYRQVQTRAVRATLPPSYALELLTIFAWEQGCGKDSFSLAQGLRTVLALIQHNKHLCIFWTENYGFEDPAVGEFLGRQLKRPRPVILDPADPTWDVGNGTAWCWDVLAQEAESSFSQQCFKQASGVLVQPWEGPGLPRAGILDLGHPIYQGPKQALEGNKGHLAVQSKERSLKPSNSAPGFPKAATKMPAMPNPSVSKTCKSRKKAAHPKTVQEAALDSISSHVRITQSTASSHMPPSRSSISTAGSRMSPDLSQIPSKDLDCFIQDHLRPSPQFQQQVRQAIDAILCCLREKCVYKVLRVSKGGSFGRGTDLRGSCDVELVIFYKTLGDFKGQKPHQAEILCDMQAQIRHWCQNPVPGLSLQFIEQKPNALQLQLASTDLSNQVDLSVLPAFDAVGPLKSGAKPQPQVYSSLLSSGCQAGEHAACFAELQRNFINTCPPKLKSLMLLVKHWYRQVVTRYKGGEAAGNAPPPAYALELLTIFAWEQGCGEQKFSLAEGLRTILRLIQQHQSLCIYWTVNYSVQDPAIRANLLCHLRKARPLVLDPADPTWNVGQGNWKLLAQEAAALGSQVCLQTGDGTLVPPWDVTPALLHQTPAEDLDKFISEFLQPNRHFLTQVKRAVDTICSFLKENCFRNSTIKVLKVVKGGSSAKGTALQGRSDADLVVFLSCFRQFSEQGSHRAEIISEIQAQLEACQQTHSFDVKFEVSKRKNPRVLSFTLTSQTLLDQSVDFDVLPAFDALGQLRSGSRPDPRVYIDLIHSCSNAGEFSTCFTELQRDFITSRPTKLKSLIRLVKHWYQQCNKTIKGKGSLPPQHGLELLTVYAWEQGGQNPQFNMAEGFRTVLELIVQYRQLCVYWTINYSAEDKTIGDFLKMQLRKPRPVILDPADPTGNLGHNARWDLLAKEATVYASALCCMDRDGNPIKPWPVKAAV
;
A
#
# COMPACT_ATOMS: atom_id res chain seq x y z
N MET A 1 0.57 22.87 -10.69
CA MET A 1 -0.36 24.02 -10.59
C MET A 1 -1.77 23.48 -10.35
N ASP A 2 -2.70 24.31 -9.88
CA ASP A 2 -4.10 23.91 -9.67
C ASP A 2 -4.99 24.43 -10.82
N LEU A 3 -5.79 23.53 -11.39
CA LEU A 3 -6.83 23.85 -12.36
C LEU A 3 -7.87 24.83 -11.82
N PHE A 4 -8.31 24.67 -10.58
CA PHE A 4 -9.47 25.39 -10.03
C PHE A 4 -9.19 26.89 -9.83
N HIS A 5 -7.92 27.26 -9.64
CA HIS A 5 -7.46 28.64 -9.55
C HIS A 5 -7.06 29.25 -10.91
N THR A 6 -7.03 28.47 -12.00
CA THR A 6 -6.64 28.95 -13.34
C THR A 6 -7.87 29.53 -14.07
N PRO A 7 -7.87 30.82 -14.48
CA PRO A 7 -9.00 31.41 -15.22
C PRO A 7 -9.26 30.72 -16.58
N ALA A 8 -10.52 30.74 -17.04
CA ALA A 8 -10.94 30.08 -18.29
C ALA A 8 -10.05 30.41 -19.51
N GLY A 9 -9.66 31.68 -19.67
CA GLY A 9 -8.79 32.15 -20.77
C GLY A 9 -7.30 31.79 -20.64
N ALA A 10 -6.88 31.19 -19.52
CA ALA A 10 -5.50 30.76 -19.27
C ALA A 10 -5.31 29.23 -19.42
N LEU A 11 -6.39 28.46 -19.66
CA LEU A 11 -6.32 27.00 -19.70
C LEU A 11 -5.42 26.45 -20.83
N ASP A 12 -5.41 27.08 -22.02
CA ASP A 12 -4.48 26.70 -23.09
C ASP A 12 -3.00 26.87 -22.66
N LYS A 13 -2.69 27.90 -21.86
CA LYS A 13 -1.35 28.09 -21.28
C LYS A 13 -1.04 27.03 -20.21
N LEU A 14 -2.01 26.68 -19.36
CA LEU A 14 -1.87 25.63 -18.35
C LEU A 14 -1.55 24.28 -19.00
N VAL A 15 -2.30 23.87 -20.04
CA VAL A 15 -2.03 22.63 -20.77
C VAL A 15 -0.61 22.64 -21.35
N ALA A 16 -0.24 23.71 -22.06
CA ALA A 16 1.06 23.82 -22.74
C ALA A 16 2.27 23.73 -21.80
N HIS A 17 2.21 24.33 -20.60
CA HIS A 17 3.36 24.41 -19.69
C HIS A 17 3.36 23.34 -18.58
N SER A 18 2.19 22.85 -18.17
CA SER A 18 2.05 21.98 -16.98
C SER A 18 1.58 20.56 -17.27
N LEU A 19 0.85 20.29 -18.36
CA LEU A 19 0.18 19.00 -18.56
C LEU A 19 0.85 18.10 -19.59
N HIS A 20 1.57 18.65 -20.57
CA HIS A 20 2.37 17.85 -21.50
C HIS A 20 3.63 17.27 -20.80
N PRO A 21 3.97 15.98 -21.02
CA PRO A 21 5.25 15.42 -20.60
C PRO A 21 6.44 16.15 -21.22
N ALA A 22 7.57 16.22 -20.51
CA ALA A 22 8.76 16.90 -21.02
C ALA A 22 9.24 16.27 -22.36
N PRO A 23 9.65 17.07 -23.37
CA PRO A 23 10.11 16.54 -24.65
C PRO A 23 11.30 15.59 -24.52
N GLU A 24 12.25 15.92 -23.64
CA GLU A 24 13.44 15.11 -23.36
C GLU A 24 13.09 13.75 -22.75
N PHE A 25 12.25 13.73 -21.70
CA PHE A 25 11.71 12.50 -21.13
C PHE A 25 10.96 11.66 -22.18
N THR A 26 10.15 12.31 -23.02
CA THR A 26 9.40 11.65 -24.09
C THR A 26 10.32 11.03 -25.15
N ALA A 27 11.46 11.67 -25.44
CA ALA A 27 12.49 11.16 -26.35
C ALA A 27 13.29 10.00 -25.71
N ALA A 28 13.69 10.11 -24.44
CA ALA A 28 14.37 9.05 -23.71
C ALA A 28 13.50 7.78 -23.61
N VAL A 29 12.22 7.94 -23.24
CA VAL A 29 11.23 6.85 -23.23
C VAL A 29 11.03 6.25 -24.62
N ARG A 30 11.01 7.08 -25.68
CA ARG A 30 10.91 6.58 -27.06
C ARG A 30 12.12 5.71 -27.44
N GLY A 31 13.32 6.12 -27.03
CA GLY A 31 14.56 5.35 -27.20
C GLY A 31 14.54 4.03 -26.44
N ALA A 32 14.17 4.06 -25.15
CA ALA A 32 14.04 2.87 -24.31
C ALA A 32 13.03 1.86 -24.88
N LEU A 33 11.82 2.30 -25.23
CA LEU A 33 10.79 1.49 -25.88
C LEU A 33 11.14 1.11 -27.34
N GLY A 34 12.23 1.63 -27.91
CA GLY A 34 12.82 1.19 -29.17
C GLY A 34 13.85 0.08 -28.95
N SER A 35 14.76 0.27 -27.99
CA SER A 35 15.73 -0.72 -27.53
C SER A 35 15.04 -2.03 -27.07
N LEU A 36 14.02 -1.93 -26.22
CA LEU A 36 13.26 -3.09 -25.76
C LEU A 36 12.53 -3.80 -26.90
N ASN A 37 12.02 -3.07 -27.91
CA ASN A 37 11.41 -3.67 -29.09
C ASN A 37 12.43 -4.48 -29.92
N ILE A 38 13.66 -3.97 -30.06
CA ILE A 38 14.75 -4.70 -30.74
C ILE A 38 15.12 -5.96 -29.94
N ALA A 39 15.29 -5.86 -28.62
CA ALA A 39 15.60 -7.00 -27.76
C ALA A 39 14.52 -8.10 -27.84
N LEU A 40 13.24 -7.72 -27.75
CA LEU A 40 12.11 -8.65 -27.87
C LEU A 40 12.04 -9.34 -29.25
N GLN A 41 12.46 -8.67 -30.32
CA GLN A 41 12.49 -9.25 -31.67
C GLN A 41 13.72 -10.14 -31.91
N GLN A 42 14.86 -9.84 -31.28
CA GLN A 42 16.11 -10.59 -31.47
C GLN A 42 16.19 -11.89 -30.65
N HIS A 43 15.45 -12.01 -29.55
CA HIS A 43 15.63 -13.11 -28.57
C HIS A 43 15.03 -14.48 -28.98
N GLY A 44 14.81 -14.70 -30.29
CA GLY A 44 14.24 -15.90 -30.89
C GLY A 44 15.17 -17.12 -30.90
N VAL A 45 15.61 -17.56 -29.72
CA VAL A 45 16.39 -18.80 -29.53
C VAL A 45 15.50 -20.03 -29.76
N ARG A 46 16.06 -21.11 -30.31
CA ARG A 46 15.38 -22.39 -30.59
C ARG A 46 14.55 -22.87 -29.37
N GLY A 47 13.23 -22.84 -29.51
CA GLY A 47 12.27 -23.32 -28.51
C GLY A 47 11.26 -22.26 -28.02
N SER A 48 11.58 -20.97 -28.13
CA SER A 48 10.68 -19.89 -27.70
C SER A 48 9.64 -19.47 -28.77
N PRO A 49 8.45 -18.97 -28.38
CA PRO A 49 7.51 -18.34 -29.31
C PRO A 49 8.14 -17.19 -30.10
N ARG A 50 7.85 -17.09 -31.40
CA ARG A 50 8.32 -16.02 -32.27
C ARG A 50 7.37 -14.82 -32.21
N VAL A 51 7.92 -13.65 -31.93
CA VAL A 51 7.22 -12.37 -32.08
C VAL A 51 6.91 -12.13 -33.56
N ILE A 52 5.62 -11.96 -33.87
CA ILE A 52 5.13 -11.54 -35.20
C ILE A 52 5.40 -10.04 -35.37
N ARG A 53 4.91 -9.25 -34.40
CA ARG A 53 4.98 -7.79 -34.37
C ARG A 53 4.69 -7.28 -32.95
N ILE A 54 5.00 -6.00 -32.69
CA ILE A 54 4.72 -5.35 -31.40
C ILE A 54 3.96 -4.06 -31.66
N ALA A 55 2.78 -3.91 -31.05
CA ALA A 55 2.00 -2.68 -31.08
C ALA A 55 2.16 -1.89 -29.78
N LYS A 56 2.03 -0.57 -29.88
CA LYS A 56 2.07 0.34 -28.73
C LYS A 56 0.66 0.86 -28.47
N GLY A 57 0.17 0.66 -27.25
CA GLY A 57 -1.12 1.11 -26.72
C GLY A 57 -0.95 2.02 -25.50
N GLY A 58 -1.95 2.03 -24.62
CA GLY A 58 -2.01 2.99 -23.50
C GLY A 58 -2.09 4.46 -23.94
N ALA A 59 -2.17 5.38 -22.97
CA ALA A 59 -2.29 6.82 -23.20
C ALA A 59 -1.11 7.40 -23.99
N TYR A 60 0.10 6.85 -23.81
CA TYR A 60 1.28 7.24 -24.58
C TYR A 60 1.07 7.07 -26.09
N ALA A 61 0.53 5.93 -26.54
CA ALA A 61 0.32 5.69 -27.96
C ALA A 61 -0.94 6.37 -28.53
N ARG A 62 -1.94 6.63 -27.67
CA ARG A 62 -3.14 7.45 -28.00
C ARG A 62 -2.83 8.94 -28.13
N GLY A 63 -1.66 9.41 -27.69
CA GLY A 63 -1.30 10.83 -27.66
C GLY A 63 -1.99 11.61 -26.53
N THR A 64 -2.38 10.92 -25.45
CA THR A 64 -3.13 11.45 -24.29
C THR A 64 -2.37 11.26 -22.97
N ALA A 65 -1.04 11.17 -23.04
CA ALA A 65 -0.14 11.04 -21.90
C ALA A 65 0.02 12.34 -21.11
N LEU A 66 -0.03 12.26 -19.78
CA LEU A 66 0.01 13.41 -18.86
C LEU A 66 1.39 13.53 -18.18
N ARG A 67 1.83 14.77 -17.91
CA ARG A 67 3.04 15.04 -17.10
C ARG A 67 2.94 14.36 -15.72
N GLY A 68 4.07 13.85 -15.24
CA GLY A 68 4.17 13.26 -13.91
C GLY A 68 3.37 11.99 -13.70
N GLY A 69 3.29 11.11 -14.71
CA GLY A 69 2.68 9.78 -14.59
C GLY A 69 1.71 9.47 -15.73
N THR A 70 2.05 8.48 -16.55
CA THR A 70 1.23 8.01 -17.68
C THR A 70 1.39 6.51 -17.91
N ASP A 71 0.45 5.89 -18.61
CA ASP A 71 0.50 4.49 -19.04
C ASP A 71 0.99 4.31 -20.49
N VAL A 72 1.67 3.18 -20.75
CA VAL A 72 1.88 2.61 -22.08
C VAL A 72 1.71 1.09 -22.04
N GLU A 73 1.13 0.56 -23.10
CA GLU A 73 0.92 -0.87 -23.30
C GLU A 73 1.83 -1.32 -24.44
N LEU A 74 2.60 -2.39 -24.25
CA LEU A 74 3.33 -3.07 -25.32
C LEU A 74 2.64 -4.41 -25.57
N VAL A 75 1.83 -4.45 -26.63
CA VAL A 75 1.15 -5.66 -27.08
C VAL A 75 2.11 -6.45 -27.95
N ILE A 76 2.46 -7.65 -27.52
CA ILE A 76 3.42 -8.53 -28.19
C ILE A 76 2.64 -9.65 -28.86
N PHE A 77 2.54 -9.60 -30.19
CA PHE A 77 1.83 -10.59 -30.97
C PHE A 77 2.74 -11.80 -31.23
N LEU A 78 2.28 -13.00 -30.88
CA LEU A 78 3.09 -14.24 -30.92
C LEU A 78 2.50 -15.28 -31.88
N ASN A 79 3.37 -15.98 -32.60
CA ASN A 79 2.98 -17.02 -33.56
C ASN A 79 2.44 -18.32 -32.93
N CYS A 80 2.52 -18.47 -31.60
CA CYS A 80 1.96 -19.60 -30.86
C CYS A 80 0.45 -19.44 -30.59
N PHE A 81 -0.11 -18.25 -30.80
CA PHE A 81 -1.56 -18.01 -30.69
C PHE A 81 -2.18 -18.04 -32.09
N GLN A 82 -3.12 -18.95 -32.30
CA GLN A 82 -3.93 -19.12 -33.52
C GLN A 82 -5.42 -18.82 -33.24
N SER A 83 -5.81 -18.76 -31.96
CA SER A 83 -7.14 -18.40 -31.49
C SER A 83 -7.10 -17.48 -30.26
N PHE A 84 -8.26 -16.89 -29.91
CA PHE A 84 -8.44 -16.22 -28.62
C PHE A 84 -8.24 -17.19 -27.42
N GLY A 85 -8.59 -18.46 -27.57
CA GLY A 85 -8.47 -19.48 -26.53
C GLY A 85 -7.03 -19.74 -26.11
N ASP A 86 -6.10 -19.76 -27.05
CA ASP A 86 -4.69 -20.17 -26.84
C ASP A 86 -3.94 -19.24 -25.88
N GLN A 87 -4.37 -17.98 -25.79
CA GLN A 87 -3.87 -17.01 -24.81
C GLN A 87 -4.09 -17.48 -23.37
N LYS A 88 -5.11 -18.32 -23.11
CA LYS A 88 -5.41 -18.85 -21.76
C LYS A 88 -4.50 -20.02 -21.38
N THR A 89 -3.95 -20.77 -22.34
CA THR A 89 -3.15 -21.99 -22.10
C THR A 89 -1.63 -21.77 -22.13
N CYS A 90 -1.08 -20.94 -23.02
CA CYS A 90 0.38 -20.78 -23.17
C CYS A 90 0.98 -19.60 -22.36
N HIS A 91 0.26 -19.11 -21.34
CA HIS A 91 0.53 -17.80 -20.74
C HIS A 91 1.72 -17.75 -19.76
N SER A 92 1.96 -18.82 -18.99
CA SER A 92 2.95 -18.83 -17.90
C SER A 92 4.40 -18.88 -18.39
N GLU A 93 4.69 -19.81 -19.31
CA GLU A 93 6.04 -20.02 -19.87
C GLU A 93 6.51 -18.82 -20.69
N THR A 94 5.61 -18.28 -21.53
CA THR A 94 5.81 -17.05 -22.30
C THR A 94 6.20 -15.87 -21.43
N LEU A 95 5.48 -15.61 -20.32
CA LEU A 95 5.84 -14.53 -19.39
C LEU A 95 7.14 -14.82 -18.62
N GLY A 96 7.46 -16.09 -18.34
CA GLY A 96 8.74 -16.48 -17.73
C GLY A 96 9.93 -16.07 -18.60
N ALA A 97 9.89 -16.40 -19.90
CA ALA A 97 10.93 -16.02 -20.85
C ALA A 97 11.03 -14.49 -21.03
N MET A 98 9.89 -13.80 -21.17
CA MET A 98 9.85 -12.34 -21.31
C MET A 98 10.34 -11.61 -20.05
N ARG A 99 10.11 -12.16 -18.85
CA ARG A 99 10.63 -11.61 -17.59
C ARG A 99 12.16 -11.64 -17.57
N MET A 100 12.79 -12.78 -17.87
CA MET A 100 14.26 -12.91 -17.87
C MET A 100 14.93 -11.90 -18.82
N LEU A 101 14.37 -11.74 -20.02
CA LEU A 101 14.80 -10.74 -21.01
C LEU A 101 14.65 -9.32 -20.47
N LEU A 102 13.50 -9.01 -19.86
CA LEU A 102 13.19 -7.69 -19.35
C LEU A 102 14.03 -7.31 -18.12
N GLU A 103 14.33 -8.25 -17.23
CA GLU A 103 15.23 -8.06 -16.08
C GLU A 103 16.68 -7.84 -16.54
N SER A 104 17.11 -8.51 -17.61
CA SER A 104 18.42 -8.26 -18.24
C SER A 104 18.49 -6.88 -18.93
N TRP A 105 17.47 -6.52 -19.72
CA TRP A 105 17.37 -5.22 -20.38
C TRP A 105 17.26 -4.05 -19.39
N GLY A 106 16.51 -4.26 -18.29
CA GLY A 106 16.25 -3.26 -17.25
C GLY A 106 17.47 -2.77 -16.48
N GLY A 107 18.63 -3.42 -16.61
CA GLY A 107 19.90 -2.91 -16.09
C GLY A 107 20.37 -1.62 -16.79
N HIS A 108 20.02 -1.44 -18.07
CA HIS A 108 20.46 -0.31 -18.90
C HIS A 108 19.33 0.21 -19.80
N PRO A 109 18.24 0.79 -19.24
CA PRO A 109 17.05 1.19 -20.00
C PRO A 109 17.28 2.38 -20.96
N GLY A 110 18.34 3.16 -20.73
CA GLY A 110 18.71 4.35 -21.51
C GLY A 110 19.20 5.50 -20.61
N PRO A 111 19.88 6.51 -21.17
CA PRO A 111 20.35 7.66 -20.41
C PRO A 111 19.17 8.47 -19.82
N GLY A 112 19.32 8.92 -18.57
CA GLY A 112 18.32 9.73 -17.87
C GLY A 112 17.09 8.97 -17.33
N LEU A 113 17.01 7.65 -17.53
CA LEU A 113 15.91 6.81 -17.05
C LEU A 113 16.36 5.81 -15.98
N THR A 114 15.49 5.61 -15.00
CA THR A 114 15.55 4.54 -14.01
C THR A 114 14.47 3.50 -14.30
N PHE A 115 14.76 2.23 -14.02
CA PHE A 115 13.86 1.09 -14.22
C PHE A 115 13.41 0.53 -12.86
N GLU A 116 12.10 0.46 -12.62
CA GLU A 116 11.52 -0.14 -11.42
C GLU A 116 10.52 -1.23 -11.84
N PHE A 117 10.86 -2.52 -11.67
CA PHE A 117 9.96 -3.64 -11.97
C PHE A 117 8.85 -3.78 -10.93
N SER A 118 7.61 -4.06 -11.35
CA SER A 118 6.44 -4.12 -10.46
C SER A 118 5.97 -5.56 -10.26
N GLU A 119 6.13 -6.08 -9.04
CA GLU A 119 5.85 -7.50 -8.74
C GLU A 119 4.37 -7.79 -8.47
N SER A 120 3.56 -7.84 -9.51
CA SER A 120 2.21 -8.42 -9.44
C SER A 120 2.28 -9.95 -9.50
N LYS A 121 1.94 -10.62 -8.39
CA LYS A 121 1.97 -12.09 -8.25
C LYS A 121 0.75 -12.82 -8.83
N ALA A 122 -0.13 -12.12 -9.56
CA ALA A 122 -1.37 -12.69 -10.09
C ALA A 122 -1.81 -12.18 -11.48
N SER A 123 -1.09 -11.26 -12.13
CA SER A 123 -1.52 -10.71 -13.43
C SER A 123 -1.02 -11.51 -14.63
N ARG A 124 -1.90 -11.63 -15.64
CA ARG A 124 -1.56 -12.04 -17.03
C ARG A 124 -0.73 -10.99 -17.79
N ILE A 125 -0.02 -10.12 -17.08
CA ILE A 125 0.66 -8.93 -17.60
C ILE A 125 1.95 -8.74 -16.80
N LEU A 126 3.08 -8.51 -17.46
CA LEU A 126 4.31 -8.04 -16.83
C LEU A 126 4.29 -6.51 -16.78
N GLN A 127 4.56 -5.92 -15.60
CA GLN A 127 4.52 -4.48 -15.42
C GLN A 127 5.84 -3.94 -14.86
N PHE A 128 6.31 -2.82 -15.42
CA PHE A 128 7.47 -2.09 -14.92
C PHE A 128 7.31 -0.59 -15.18
N ARG A 129 8.12 0.21 -14.51
CA ARG A 129 8.12 1.67 -14.62
C ARG A 129 9.45 2.15 -15.19
N LEU A 130 9.39 3.12 -16.10
CA LEU A 130 10.52 3.97 -16.46
C LEU A 130 10.28 5.35 -15.86
N ALA A 131 11.20 5.85 -15.05
CA ALA A 131 11.10 7.18 -14.43
C ALA A 131 12.33 8.04 -14.73
N SER A 132 12.15 9.34 -14.88
CA SER A 132 13.26 10.30 -14.98
C SER A 132 14.10 10.30 -13.69
N ALA A 133 15.37 10.71 -13.80
CA ALA A 133 16.30 10.71 -12.65
C ALA A 133 15.82 11.56 -11.46
N ASP A 134 15.12 12.67 -11.73
CA ASP A 134 14.44 13.53 -10.75
C ASP A 134 13.18 12.91 -10.11
N ARG A 135 12.69 11.80 -10.66
CA ARG A 135 11.41 11.13 -10.34
C ARG A 135 10.15 12.01 -10.51
N GLU A 136 10.25 13.19 -11.13
CA GLU A 136 9.10 14.03 -11.48
C GLU A 136 8.20 13.35 -12.51
N ASN A 137 8.78 12.62 -13.47
CA ASN A 137 8.07 12.02 -14.58
C ASN A 137 8.28 10.50 -14.61
N TRP A 138 7.21 9.76 -14.84
CA TRP A 138 7.28 8.31 -15.02
C TRP A 138 6.25 7.81 -16.01
N ILE A 139 6.54 6.63 -16.56
CA ILE A 139 5.65 5.89 -17.43
C ILE A 139 5.56 4.45 -16.94
N ASP A 140 4.34 4.00 -16.69
CA ASP A 140 4.01 2.64 -16.30
C ASP A 140 3.78 1.80 -17.57
N VAL A 141 4.66 0.82 -17.79
CA VAL A 141 4.74 -0.03 -18.98
C VAL A 141 4.11 -1.38 -18.67
N SER A 142 3.10 -1.78 -19.44
CA SER A 142 2.47 -3.11 -19.35
C SER A 142 2.78 -3.93 -20.60
N LEU A 143 3.42 -5.10 -20.45
CA LEU A 143 3.65 -6.06 -21.53
C LEU A 143 2.54 -7.12 -21.55
N VAL A 144 1.87 -7.23 -22.69
CA VAL A 144 0.70 -8.08 -22.89
C VAL A 144 0.92 -8.97 -24.12
N PRO A 145 1.11 -10.30 -23.97
CA PRO A 145 1.06 -11.24 -25.08
C PRO A 145 -0.36 -11.28 -25.67
N ALA A 146 -0.50 -11.28 -27.00
CA ALA A 146 -1.83 -11.29 -27.65
C ALA A 146 -1.87 -12.07 -28.97
N PHE A 147 -3.05 -12.55 -29.33
CA PHE A 147 -3.36 -13.15 -30.63
C PHE A 147 -3.52 -12.07 -31.71
N ASP A 148 -2.89 -12.26 -32.88
CA ASP A 148 -2.91 -11.29 -33.98
C ASP A 148 -4.14 -11.43 -34.88
N VAL A 149 -5.34 -11.31 -34.30
CA VAL A 149 -6.62 -11.49 -35.01
C VAL A 149 -6.85 -10.47 -36.14
N LEU A 150 -6.10 -9.36 -36.13
CA LEU A 150 -6.15 -8.31 -37.16
C LEU A 150 -5.07 -8.48 -38.25
N GLY A 151 -4.11 -9.38 -38.07
CA GLY A 151 -2.97 -9.58 -38.98
C GLY A 151 -2.18 -8.28 -39.20
N GLN A 152 -1.87 -7.95 -40.46
CA GLN A 152 -1.33 -6.64 -40.82
C GLN A 152 -2.49 -5.64 -41.00
N PRO A 153 -2.75 -4.70 -40.06
CA PRO A 153 -3.92 -3.84 -40.13
C PRO A 153 -3.66 -2.69 -41.10
N ARG A 154 -4.56 -2.51 -42.07
CA ARG A 154 -4.55 -1.32 -42.94
C ARG A 154 -5.28 -0.18 -42.25
N SER A 155 -4.59 0.96 -42.07
CA SER A 155 -5.18 2.14 -41.41
C SER A 155 -6.46 2.60 -42.13
N GLY A 156 -7.53 2.81 -41.38
CA GLY A 156 -8.84 3.22 -41.92
C GLY A 156 -9.69 2.10 -42.53
N VAL A 157 -9.26 0.83 -42.47
CA VAL A 157 -10.07 -0.31 -42.91
C VAL A 157 -10.80 -0.93 -41.71
N LYS A 158 -12.13 -0.99 -41.79
CA LYS A 158 -12.99 -1.65 -40.80
C LYS A 158 -12.67 -3.16 -40.72
N PRO A 159 -12.43 -3.76 -39.54
CA PRO A 159 -12.24 -5.20 -39.41
C PRO A 159 -13.42 -6.01 -39.94
N THR A 160 -13.18 -7.22 -40.44
CA THR A 160 -14.27 -8.09 -40.92
C THR A 160 -15.14 -8.55 -39.76
N PRO A 161 -16.48 -8.64 -39.90
CA PRO A 161 -17.36 -9.00 -38.78
C PRO A 161 -17.03 -10.36 -38.14
N ASN A 162 -16.50 -11.31 -38.93
CA ASN A 162 -16.00 -12.60 -38.46
C ASN A 162 -15.00 -12.47 -37.30
N VAL A 163 -14.16 -11.43 -37.25
CA VAL A 163 -13.24 -11.17 -36.13
C VAL A 163 -14.01 -11.01 -34.81
N TYR A 164 -15.11 -10.25 -34.84
CA TYR A 164 -15.94 -10.00 -33.69
C TYR A 164 -16.90 -11.18 -33.41
N ALA A 165 -17.41 -11.86 -34.43
CA ALA A 165 -18.15 -13.11 -34.23
C ALA A 165 -17.29 -14.18 -33.53
N SER A 166 -16.02 -14.35 -33.93
CA SER A 166 -15.06 -15.25 -33.29
C SER A 166 -14.68 -14.82 -31.87
N LEU A 167 -14.66 -13.51 -31.58
CA LEU A 167 -14.50 -12.99 -30.22
C LEU A 167 -15.69 -13.40 -29.35
N LEU A 168 -16.93 -13.21 -29.84
CA LEU A 168 -18.16 -13.54 -29.12
C LEU A 168 -18.30 -15.05 -28.88
N SER A 169 -17.96 -15.90 -29.86
CA SER A 169 -17.96 -17.36 -29.70
C SER A 169 -16.86 -17.89 -28.78
N SER A 170 -15.87 -17.07 -28.39
CA SER A 170 -14.85 -17.45 -27.41
C SER A 170 -15.33 -17.41 -25.94
N HIS A 171 -16.57 -16.95 -25.71
CA HIS A 171 -17.16 -16.76 -24.38
C HIS A 171 -16.26 -15.97 -23.41
N CYS A 172 -15.62 -14.92 -23.94
CA CYS A 172 -14.69 -14.08 -23.19
C CYS A 172 -15.39 -13.25 -22.10
N GLN A 173 -14.62 -12.85 -21.08
CA GLN A 173 -15.06 -11.77 -20.18
C GLN A 173 -15.01 -10.42 -20.94
N ALA A 174 -15.79 -9.44 -20.48
CA ALA A 174 -15.86 -8.11 -21.10
C ALA A 174 -14.47 -7.45 -21.19
N GLY A 175 -13.97 -7.21 -22.40
CA GLY A 175 -12.64 -6.65 -22.64
C GLY A 175 -11.46 -7.58 -22.33
N GLU A 176 -11.68 -8.89 -22.09
CA GLU A 176 -10.60 -9.85 -21.76
C GLU A 176 -9.51 -9.91 -22.83
N TYR A 177 -9.89 -9.72 -24.10
CA TYR A 177 -8.99 -9.74 -25.26
C TYR A 177 -8.75 -8.35 -25.86
N SER A 178 -9.07 -7.29 -25.13
CA SER A 178 -8.98 -5.89 -25.57
C SER A 178 -7.61 -5.52 -26.18
N ALA A 179 -6.51 -6.10 -25.70
CA ALA A 179 -5.17 -5.91 -26.24
C ALA A 179 -5.04 -6.27 -27.74
N CYS A 180 -5.80 -7.26 -28.24
CA CYS A 180 -5.82 -7.64 -29.65
C CYS A 180 -6.31 -6.50 -30.56
N PHE A 181 -7.10 -5.57 -30.00
CA PHE A 181 -7.70 -4.42 -30.67
C PHE A 181 -6.99 -3.08 -30.34
N THR A 182 -5.78 -3.14 -29.78
CA THR A 182 -5.04 -1.95 -29.34
C THR A 182 -4.67 -0.99 -30.48
N GLU A 183 -4.55 -1.45 -31.72
CA GLU A 183 -4.30 -0.57 -32.88
C GLU A 183 -5.52 0.23 -33.36
N PRO A 184 -6.71 -0.36 -33.61
CA PRO A 184 -7.91 0.45 -33.84
C PRO A 184 -8.21 1.37 -32.66
N ARG A 185 -8.02 0.93 -31.41
CA ARG A 185 -8.17 1.78 -30.20
C ARG A 185 -7.20 2.97 -30.18
N LYS A 186 -5.94 2.74 -30.52
CA LYS A 186 -4.91 3.77 -30.66
C LYS A 186 -5.28 4.76 -31.76
N ASN A 187 -5.67 4.25 -32.94
CA ASN A 187 -5.99 5.05 -34.11
C ASN A 187 -7.20 5.95 -33.84
N PHE A 188 -8.27 5.41 -33.22
CA PHE A 188 -9.48 6.15 -32.86
C PHE A 188 -9.21 7.44 -32.08
N VAL A 189 -8.24 7.46 -31.16
CA VAL A 189 -7.89 8.64 -30.35
C VAL A 189 -6.75 9.46 -30.98
N ASN A 190 -5.73 8.81 -31.52
CA ASN A 190 -4.53 9.51 -31.99
C ASN A 190 -4.75 10.32 -33.27
N THR A 191 -5.71 9.96 -34.13
CA THR A 191 -6.08 10.76 -35.32
C THR A 191 -6.80 12.06 -34.97
N ARG A 192 -7.41 12.16 -33.78
CA ARG A 192 -8.23 13.31 -33.37
C ARG A 192 -7.38 14.60 -33.25
N PRO A 193 -7.98 15.79 -33.39
CA PRO A 193 -7.26 17.07 -33.44
C PRO A 193 -6.37 17.33 -32.22
N ALA A 194 -5.27 18.06 -32.43
CA ALA A 194 -4.33 18.40 -31.35
C ALA A 194 -5.03 19.15 -30.19
N LYS A 195 -6.01 20.02 -30.48
CA LYS A 195 -6.75 20.74 -29.44
C LYS A 195 -7.73 19.84 -28.67
N LEU A 196 -8.29 18.80 -29.31
CA LEU A 196 -9.07 17.77 -28.60
C LEU A 196 -8.18 16.93 -27.68
N LYS A 197 -6.96 16.58 -28.10
CA LYS A 197 -5.99 15.91 -27.21
C LYS A 197 -5.57 16.81 -26.04
N ASN A 198 -5.41 18.12 -26.24
CA ASN A 198 -5.24 19.09 -25.14
C ASN A 198 -6.43 19.12 -24.16
N LEU A 199 -7.67 19.03 -24.66
CA LEU A 199 -8.86 18.92 -23.80
C LEU A 199 -8.87 17.61 -23.00
N ILE A 200 -8.50 16.48 -23.64
CA ILE A 200 -8.39 15.19 -22.96
C ILE A 200 -7.35 15.25 -21.82
N LEU A 201 -6.19 15.89 -22.03
CA LEU A 201 -5.21 16.10 -20.96
C LEU A 201 -5.77 16.93 -19.80
N LEU A 202 -6.57 17.96 -20.10
CA LEU A 202 -7.21 18.81 -19.10
C LEU A 202 -8.25 18.04 -18.26
N VAL A 203 -9.08 17.22 -18.91
CA VAL A 203 -10.05 16.32 -18.26
C VAL A 203 -9.33 15.26 -17.40
N LYS A 204 -8.25 14.65 -17.92
CA LYS A 204 -7.44 13.70 -17.15
C LYS A 204 -6.72 14.35 -15.95
N HIS A 205 -6.34 15.61 -16.06
CA HIS A 205 -5.77 16.37 -14.93
C HIS A 205 -6.81 16.67 -13.86
N TRP A 206 -8.01 17.15 -14.23
CA TRP A 206 -9.14 17.31 -13.31
C TRP A 206 -9.47 15.99 -12.59
N TYR A 207 -9.63 14.90 -13.35
CA TYR A 207 -9.92 13.58 -12.82
C TYR A 207 -8.85 13.10 -11.83
N ARG A 208 -7.57 13.40 -12.09
CA ARG A 208 -6.46 13.11 -11.18
C ARG A 208 -6.50 13.93 -9.88
N GLN A 209 -6.94 15.19 -9.94
CA GLN A 209 -7.17 16.00 -8.72
C GLN A 209 -8.35 15.46 -7.90
N VAL A 210 -9.39 14.96 -8.56
CA VAL A 210 -10.51 14.25 -7.89
C VAL A 210 -10.02 12.96 -7.24
N GLN A 211 -9.21 12.14 -7.93
CA GLN A 211 -8.62 10.91 -7.36
C GLN A 211 -7.83 11.17 -6.06
N THR A 212 -7.11 12.30 -5.96
CA THR A 212 -6.38 12.65 -4.72
C THR A 212 -7.26 13.13 -3.57
N ARG A 213 -8.52 13.51 -3.84
CA ARG A 213 -9.51 13.92 -2.83
C ARG A 213 -10.40 12.75 -2.41
N ALA A 214 -10.92 12.00 -3.39
CA ALA A 214 -11.84 10.88 -3.23
C ALA A 214 -11.15 9.57 -2.81
N VAL A 215 -10.24 9.63 -1.83
CA VAL A 215 -9.48 8.47 -1.34
C VAL A 215 -10.44 7.42 -0.77
N ARG A 216 -10.50 6.25 -1.44
CA ARG A 216 -11.35 5.04 -1.21
C ARG A 216 -12.47 4.79 -2.23
N ALA A 217 -12.76 5.69 -3.18
CA ALA A 217 -13.77 5.45 -4.22
C ALA A 217 -13.22 4.66 -5.43
N THR A 218 -13.98 3.68 -5.94
CA THR A 218 -13.69 2.96 -7.18
C THR A 218 -14.18 3.75 -8.39
N LEU A 219 -13.44 4.78 -8.77
CA LEU A 219 -13.73 5.66 -9.90
C LEU A 219 -13.53 4.95 -11.26
N PRO A 220 -14.25 5.34 -12.33
CA PRO A 220 -14.15 4.71 -13.65
C PRO A 220 -12.76 4.88 -14.28
N PRO A 221 -12.35 4.01 -15.23
CA PRO A 221 -11.04 4.08 -15.86
C PRO A 221 -10.86 5.41 -16.63
N SER A 222 -9.64 5.97 -16.59
CA SER A 222 -9.33 7.24 -17.26
C SER A 222 -9.67 7.24 -18.76
N TYR A 223 -9.61 6.08 -19.42
CA TYR A 223 -10.01 5.88 -20.81
C TYR A 223 -11.51 6.14 -21.08
N ALA A 224 -12.40 5.87 -20.12
CA ALA A 224 -13.82 6.23 -20.25
C ALA A 224 -14.01 7.75 -20.35
N LEU A 225 -13.17 8.53 -19.65
CA LEU A 225 -13.17 9.99 -19.74
C LEU A 225 -12.51 10.48 -21.05
N GLU A 226 -11.55 9.75 -21.63
CA GLU A 226 -11.04 10.03 -22.98
C GLU A 226 -12.16 9.89 -24.03
N LEU A 227 -12.92 8.78 -23.98
CA LEU A 227 -14.06 8.53 -24.87
C LEU A 227 -15.20 9.54 -24.66
N LEU A 228 -15.56 9.86 -23.41
CA LEU A 228 -16.59 10.86 -23.11
C LEU A 228 -16.19 12.27 -23.60
N THR A 229 -14.89 12.58 -23.59
CA THR A 229 -14.36 13.85 -24.12
C THR A 229 -14.43 13.90 -25.65
N ILE A 230 -14.17 12.79 -26.33
CA ILE A 230 -14.32 12.68 -27.79
C ILE A 230 -15.80 12.84 -28.16
N PHE A 231 -16.70 12.10 -27.51
CA PHE A 231 -18.15 12.23 -27.71
C PHE A 231 -18.64 13.67 -27.51
N ALA A 232 -18.22 14.34 -26.43
CA ALA A 232 -18.60 15.73 -26.16
C ALA A 232 -18.21 16.69 -27.29
N TRP A 233 -17.02 16.52 -27.87
CA TRP A 233 -16.55 17.32 -29.00
C TRP A 233 -17.25 16.95 -30.31
N GLU A 234 -17.53 15.66 -30.55
CA GLU A 234 -18.23 15.19 -31.76
C GLU A 234 -19.67 15.71 -31.83
N GLN A 235 -20.42 15.70 -30.72
CA GLN A 235 -21.80 16.20 -30.71
C GLN A 235 -21.91 17.73 -30.65
N GLY A 236 -20.98 18.40 -29.96
CA GLY A 236 -21.12 19.81 -29.59
C GLY A 236 -20.18 20.80 -30.28
N CYS A 237 -19.18 20.32 -31.03
CA CYS A 237 -18.12 21.18 -31.54
C CYS A 237 -17.71 20.88 -32.99
N GLY A 238 -17.21 19.66 -33.27
CA GLY A 238 -16.76 19.22 -34.59
C GLY A 238 -15.64 20.05 -35.24
N LYS A 239 -14.95 20.91 -34.49
CA LYS A 239 -13.99 21.91 -35.01
C LYS A 239 -12.62 21.79 -34.35
N ASP A 240 -11.55 22.04 -35.12
CA ASP A 240 -10.17 22.01 -34.62
C ASP A 240 -9.84 23.12 -33.61
N SER A 241 -10.58 24.24 -33.66
CA SER A 241 -10.41 25.38 -32.76
C SER A 241 -11.68 25.63 -31.94
N PHE A 242 -11.51 25.63 -30.61
CA PHE A 242 -12.57 25.81 -29.62
C PHE A 242 -11.99 26.26 -28.26
N SER A 243 -12.86 26.57 -27.29
CA SER A 243 -12.46 26.93 -25.92
C SER A 243 -12.32 25.70 -25.02
N LEU A 244 -11.15 25.51 -24.41
CA LEU A 244 -10.91 24.39 -23.48
C LEU A 244 -11.82 24.44 -22.25
N ALA A 245 -12.17 25.64 -21.76
CA ALA A 245 -13.13 25.80 -20.67
C ALA A 245 -14.52 25.28 -21.06
N GLN A 246 -14.95 25.53 -22.30
CA GLN A 246 -16.25 25.11 -22.82
C GLN A 246 -16.32 23.59 -23.02
N GLY A 247 -15.25 23.00 -23.56
CA GLY A 247 -15.13 21.55 -23.67
C GLY A 247 -15.13 20.87 -22.30
N LEU A 248 -14.34 21.36 -21.34
CA LEU A 248 -14.30 20.81 -19.98
C LEU A 248 -15.67 20.94 -19.31
N ARG A 249 -16.33 22.09 -19.42
CA ARG A 249 -17.69 22.34 -18.89
C ARG A 249 -18.72 21.35 -19.43
N THR A 250 -18.58 20.95 -20.70
CA THR A 250 -19.46 19.98 -21.37
C THR A 250 -19.21 18.55 -20.88
N VAL A 251 -17.95 18.14 -20.76
CA VAL A 251 -17.60 16.81 -20.24
C VAL A 251 -18.07 16.66 -18.79
N LEU A 252 -17.85 17.67 -17.95
CA LEU A 252 -18.35 17.68 -16.57
C LEU A 252 -19.89 17.65 -16.50
N ALA A 253 -20.59 18.33 -17.42
CA ALA A 253 -22.06 18.24 -17.51
C ALA A 253 -22.55 16.83 -17.87
N LEU A 254 -21.88 16.14 -18.80
CA LEU A 254 -22.19 14.74 -19.15
C LEU A 254 -21.93 13.79 -17.97
N ILE A 255 -20.89 14.03 -17.18
CA ILE A 255 -20.59 13.25 -15.97
C ILE A 255 -21.72 13.38 -14.92
N GLN A 256 -22.31 14.56 -14.73
CA GLN A 256 -23.50 14.70 -13.88
C GLN A 256 -24.67 13.84 -14.36
N HIS A 257 -24.88 13.79 -15.68
CA HIS A 257 -25.94 13.03 -16.32
C HIS A 257 -25.56 11.56 -16.60
N ASN A 258 -24.62 10.98 -15.83
CA ASN A 258 -24.11 9.61 -16.03
C ASN A 258 -25.22 8.54 -16.14
N LYS A 259 -26.29 8.68 -15.36
CA LYS A 259 -27.49 7.80 -15.39
C LYS A 259 -28.21 7.79 -16.74
N HIS A 260 -27.93 8.74 -17.63
CA HIS A 260 -28.51 8.86 -18.97
C HIS A 260 -27.52 8.53 -20.09
N LEU A 261 -26.22 8.32 -19.83
CA LEU A 261 -25.25 8.03 -20.87
C LEU A 261 -25.41 6.61 -21.43
N CYS A 262 -25.60 6.51 -22.75
CA CYS A 262 -25.39 5.29 -23.53
C CYS A 262 -24.64 5.68 -24.82
N ILE A 263 -23.36 5.33 -24.92
CA ILE A 263 -22.43 5.81 -25.96
C ILE A 263 -21.73 4.61 -26.61
N PHE A 264 -21.63 4.61 -27.94
CA PHE A 264 -20.87 3.66 -28.74
C PHE A 264 -20.53 4.27 -30.10
N TRP A 265 -19.64 3.63 -30.85
CA TRP A 265 -19.28 4.02 -32.23
C TRP A 265 -19.32 2.79 -33.15
N THR A 266 -19.59 3.01 -34.44
CA THR A 266 -19.65 1.94 -35.47
C THR A 266 -18.45 1.95 -36.43
N GLU A 267 -17.33 2.55 -36.02
CA GLU A 267 -16.12 2.66 -36.85
C GLU A 267 -15.49 1.28 -37.15
N ASN A 268 -15.39 0.40 -36.13
CA ASN A 268 -14.78 -0.93 -36.28
C ASN A 268 -15.80 -2.08 -36.33
N TYR A 269 -16.95 -1.95 -35.66
CA TYR A 269 -18.02 -2.96 -35.62
C TYR A 269 -19.39 -2.33 -35.95
N GLY A 270 -20.48 -3.10 -35.94
CA GLY A 270 -21.82 -2.57 -36.22
C GLY A 270 -22.89 -3.66 -36.31
N PHE A 271 -24.12 -3.24 -36.63
CA PHE A 271 -25.30 -4.12 -36.74
C PHE A 271 -25.42 -4.85 -38.10
N GLU A 272 -24.40 -4.76 -38.94
CA GLU A 272 -24.36 -5.37 -40.28
C GLU A 272 -24.28 -6.91 -40.23
N ASP A 273 -23.63 -7.44 -39.19
CA ASP A 273 -23.61 -8.87 -38.88
C ASP A 273 -24.68 -9.20 -37.82
N PRO A 274 -25.50 -10.25 -38.00
CA PRO A 274 -26.57 -10.57 -37.06
C PRO A 274 -26.10 -10.87 -35.64
N ALA A 275 -24.99 -11.59 -35.45
CA ALA A 275 -24.52 -12.01 -34.13
C ALA A 275 -23.88 -10.84 -33.37
N VAL A 276 -23.08 -10.03 -34.06
CA VAL A 276 -22.50 -8.80 -33.51
C VAL A 276 -23.59 -7.76 -33.24
N GLY A 277 -24.55 -7.61 -34.15
CA GLY A 277 -25.68 -6.68 -34.00
C GLY A 277 -26.61 -7.03 -32.84
N GLU A 278 -26.96 -8.31 -32.67
CA GLU A 278 -27.78 -8.77 -31.55
C GLU A 278 -27.04 -8.58 -30.21
N PHE A 279 -25.73 -8.88 -30.16
CA PHE A 279 -24.90 -8.63 -28.97
C PHE A 279 -24.78 -7.14 -28.62
N LEU A 280 -24.57 -6.25 -29.61
CA LEU A 280 -24.62 -4.79 -29.40
C LEU A 280 -25.99 -4.36 -28.88
N GLY A 281 -27.07 -4.92 -29.42
CA GLY A 281 -28.44 -4.72 -28.93
C GLY A 281 -28.67 -5.18 -27.49
N ARG A 282 -27.88 -6.12 -26.97
CA ARG A 282 -27.85 -6.47 -25.54
C ARG A 282 -26.99 -5.49 -24.72
N GLN A 283 -25.80 -5.11 -25.22
CA GLN A 283 -24.89 -4.18 -24.53
C GLN A 283 -25.54 -2.81 -24.29
N LEU A 284 -26.21 -2.24 -25.29
CA LEU A 284 -26.86 -0.93 -25.19
C LEU A 284 -28.09 -0.90 -24.26
N LYS A 285 -28.57 -2.06 -23.80
CA LYS A 285 -29.67 -2.21 -22.81
C LYS A 285 -29.17 -2.37 -21.37
N ARG A 286 -27.85 -2.34 -21.13
CA ARG A 286 -27.26 -2.47 -19.79
C ARG A 286 -27.51 -1.23 -18.92
N PRO A 287 -27.38 -1.34 -17.57
CA PRO A 287 -27.49 -0.19 -16.68
C PRO A 287 -26.51 0.93 -17.04
N ARG A 288 -27.03 2.16 -17.19
CA ARG A 288 -26.25 3.34 -17.55
C ARG A 288 -25.38 3.83 -16.37
N PRO A 289 -24.20 4.45 -16.61
CA PRO A 289 -23.61 4.77 -17.92
C PRO A 289 -23.10 3.53 -18.66
N VAL A 290 -23.44 3.43 -19.94
CA VAL A 290 -22.83 2.48 -20.90
C VAL A 290 -21.95 3.28 -21.85
N ILE A 291 -20.68 2.93 -21.96
CA ILE A 291 -19.73 3.56 -22.90
C ILE A 291 -18.91 2.42 -23.50
N LEU A 292 -19.21 2.01 -24.74
CA LEU A 292 -18.51 0.91 -25.40
C LEU A 292 -17.18 1.40 -26.01
N ASP A 293 -16.12 0.61 -25.84
CA ASP A 293 -14.84 0.83 -26.54
C ASP A 293 -15.08 0.77 -28.06
N PRO A 294 -14.74 1.81 -28.84
CA PRO A 294 -14.89 1.81 -30.29
C PRO A 294 -14.08 0.71 -31.01
N ALA A 295 -13.13 0.05 -30.33
CA ALA A 295 -12.33 -1.05 -30.87
C ALA A 295 -12.78 -2.46 -30.45
N ASP A 296 -13.48 -2.61 -29.32
CA ASP A 296 -13.91 -3.89 -28.74
C ASP A 296 -15.38 -3.81 -28.27
N PRO A 297 -16.34 -4.44 -28.97
CA PRO A 297 -17.77 -4.34 -28.65
C PRO A 297 -18.14 -5.02 -27.32
N THR A 298 -17.24 -5.84 -26.75
CA THR A 298 -17.46 -6.50 -25.45
C THR A 298 -17.11 -5.59 -24.28
N TRP A 299 -16.30 -4.54 -24.50
CA TRP A 299 -15.74 -3.72 -23.43
C TRP A 299 -16.54 -2.44 -23.19
N ASP A 300 -17.56 -2.54 -22.34
CA ASP A 300 -18.19 -1.38 -21.72
C ASP A 300 -17.28 -0.80 -20.63
N VAL A 301 -16.70 0.38 -20.90
CA VAL A 301 -15.89 1.15 -19.95
C VAL A 301 -16.73 2.08 -19.06
N GLY A 302 -18.01 2.27 -19.39
CA GLY A 302 -19.00 2.95 -18.55
C GLY A 302 -19.45 2.07 -17.38
N ASN A 303 -19.83 0.82 -17.70
CA ASN A 303 -20.08 -0.30 -16.79
C ASN A 303 -21.10 -0.04 -15.65
N GLY A 304 -22.01 0.92 -15.85
CA GLY A 304 -23.09 1.22 -14.90
C GLY A 304 -22.60 1.56 -13.49
N THR A 305 -23.20 0.91 -12.49
CA THR A 305 -22.88 1.11 -11.06
C THR A 305 -21.63 0.37 -10.58
N ALA A 306 -20.86 -0.28 -11.47
CA ALA A 306 -19.58 -0.88 -11.11
C ALA A 306 -18.50 0.17 -10.76
N TRP A 307 -18.69 1.42 -11.19
CA TRP A 307 -17.83 2.55 -10.89
C TRP A 307 -18.61 3.68 -10.21
N CYS A 308 -17.94 4.44 -9.33
CA CYS A 308 -18.50 5.57 -8.59
C CYS A 308 -18.63 6.83 -9.46
N TRP A 309 -19.48 6.77 -10.49
CA TRP A 309 -19.83 7.92 -11.35
C TRP A 309 -20.59 9.03 -10.61
N ASP A 310 -21.27 8.68 -9.52
CA ASP A 310 -21.91 9.59 -8.57
C ASP A 310 -20.90 10.51 -7.86
N VAL A 311 -19.75 9.98 -7.43
CA VAL A 311 -18.66 10.78 -6.85
C VAL A 311 -18.07 11.73 -7.89
N LEU A 312 -17.91 11.29 -9.14
CA LEU A 312 -17.50 12.19 -10.23
C LEU A 312 -18.56 13.26 -10.55
N ALA A 313 -19.85 12.95 -10.42
CA ALA A 313 -20.93 13.92 -10.62
C ALA A 313 -20.93 15.03 -9.56
N GLN A 314 -20.75 14.68 -8.28
CA GLN A 314 -20.66 15.64 -7.18
C GLN A 314 -19.43 16.55 -7.31
N GLU A 315 -18.27 16.00 -7.68
CA GLU A 315 -17.06 16.78 -7.93
C GLU A 315 -17.14 17.60 -9.23
N ALA A 316 -17.89 17.14 -10.24
CA ALA A 316 -18.17 17.91 -11.45
C ALA A 316 -19.05 19.13 -11.15
N GLU A 317 -20.06 18.96 -10.29
CA GLU A 317 -20.94 20.04 -9.82
C GLU A 317 -20.20 21.07 -8.97
N SER A 318 -19.43 20.63 -7.98
CA SER A 318 -18.62 21.53 -7.13
C SER A 318 -17.61 22.34 -7.96
N SER A 319 -17.08 21.74 -9.04
CA SER A 319 -16.13 22.35 -9.95
C SER A 319 -16.68 23.57 -10.71
N PHE A 320 -17.98 23.69 -10.97
CA PHE A 320 -18.53 24.81 -11.76
C PHE A 320 -18.38 26.19 -11.09
N SER A 321 -18.21 26.22 -9.77
CA SER A 321 -17.98 27.44 -9.00
C SER A 321 -16.59 28.07 -9.21
N GLN A 322 -15.66 27.32 -9.84
CA GLN A 322 -14.23 27.59 -9.85
C GLN A 322 -13.78 28.52 -11.01
N GLN A 323 -12.57 29.06 -10.95
CA GLN A 323 -12.10 30.08 -11.89
C GLN A 323 -11.94 29.56 -13.33
N CYS A 324 -11.73 28.25 -13.49
CA CYS A 324 -11.63 27.60 -14.81
C CYS A 324 -12.92 27.67 -15.65
N PHE A 325 -14.08 28.00 -15.05
CA PHE A 325 -15.34 28.25 -15.75
C PHE A 325 -15.80 29.71 -15.69
N LYS A 326 -14.98 30.64 -15.19
CA LYS A 326 -15.30 32.07 -15.16
C LYS A 326 -14.57 32.80 -16.28
N GLN A 327 -15.32 33.53 -17.09
CA GLN A 327 -14.77 34.47 -18.08
C GLN A 327 -14.24 35.72 -17.39
N ALA A 328 -13.45 36.54 -18.10
CA ALA A 328 -12.94 37.82 -17.57
C ALA A 328 -14.06 38.83 -17.22
N SER A 329 -15.26 38.65 -17.79
CA SER A 329 -16.50 39.37 -17.48
C SER A 329 -17.24 38.85 -16.24
N GLY A 330 -16.71 37.85 -15.53
CA GLY A 330 -17.38 37.15 -14.43
C GLY A 330 -18.45 36.14 -14.86
N VAL A 331 -18.88 36.17 -16.12
CA VAL A 331 -19.90 35.26 -16.68
C VAL A 331 -19.40 33.81 -16.67
N LEU A 332 -20.28 32.88 -16.28
CA LEU A 332 -20.00 31.44 -16.32
C LEU A 332 -19.98 30.91 -17.76
N VAL A 333 -18.94 30.15 -18.08
CA VAL A 333 -18.82 29.40 -19.33
C VAL A 333 -19.93 28.36 -19.39
N GLN A 334 -20.72 28.42 -20.47
CA GLN A 334 -21.77 27.44 -20.78
C GLN A 334 -21.16 26.18 -21.43
N PRO A 335 -21.82 25.01 -21.38
CA PRO A 335 -21.42 23.85 -22.17
C PRO A 335 -21.60 24.10 -23.69
N TRP A 336 -21.24 23.11 -24.51
CA TRP A 336 -21.68 23.01 -25.89
C TRP A 336 -23.12 22.49 -25.98
N GLU A 337 -23.84 22.95 -27.00
CA GLU A 337 -25.16 22.42 -27.36
C GLU A 337 -25.02 21.48 -28.56
N GLY A 338 -25.74 20.36 -28.52
CA GLY A 338 -25.70 19.33 -29.56
C GLY A 338 -26.77 18.26 -29.33
N PRO A 339 -26.86 17.23 -30.20
CA PRO A 339 -27.60 16.00 -29.89
C PRO A 339 -26.90 15.25 -28.74
N GLY A 340 -27.62 14.78 -27.71
CA GLY A 340 -27.00 14.01 -26.62
C GLY A 340 -26.14 14.82 -25.65
N LEU A 341 -26.15 16.15 -25.75
CA LEU A 341 -25.56 17.04 -24.76
C LEU A 341 -26.65 17.63 -23.85
N PRO A 342 -26.38 17.87 -22.55
CA PRO A 342 -27.37 18.44 -21.63
C PRO A 342 -27.91 19.79 -22.13
N ARG A 343 -29.24 19.96 -22.09
CA ARG A 343 -29.93 21.20 -22.46
C ARG A 343 -30.79 21.70 -21.29
N ALA A 344 -30.98 23.01 -21.21
CA ALA A 344 -31.85 23.60 -20.19
C ALA A 344 -33.28 23.03 -20.27
N GLY A 345 -33.79 22.52 -19.15
CA GLY A 345 -35.16 21.99 -19.05
C GLY A 345 -35.38 20.53 -19.49
N ILE A 346 -34.35 19.80 -19.95
CA ILE A 346 -34.48 18.40 -20.39
C ILE A 346 -33.54 17.50 -19.58
N LEU A 347 -34.11 16.53 -18.84
CA LEU A 347 -33.36 15.61 -17.98
C LEU A 347 -32.79 14.39 -18.72
N ASP A 348 -33.46 13.89 -19.77
CA ASP A 348 -32.94 12.78 -20.57
C ASP A 348 -32.13 13.27 -21.77
N LEU A 349 -31.00 12.62 -22.01
CA LEU A 349 -30.10 12.97 -23.11
C LEU A 349 -30.57 12.40 -24.47
N GLY A 350 -31.58 11.54 -24.51
CA GLY A 350 -32.04 10.88 -25.75
C GLY A 350 -31.06 9.82 -26.28
N HIS A 351 -30.22 9.26 -25.42
CA HIS A 351 -29.22 8.24 -25.79
C HIS A 351 -29.84 6.83 -25.93
N PRO A 352 -29.27 5.96 -26.79
CA PRO A 352 -28.09 6.19 -27.62
C PRO A 352 -28.41 6.90 -28.95
N ILE A 353 -27.46 7.69 -29.45
CA ILE A 353 -27.58 8.44 -30.72
C ILE A 353 -26.80 7.71 -31.81
N TYR A 354 -27.45 7.45 -32.94
CA TYR A 354 -26.86 6.74 -34.07
C TYR A 354 -26.10 7.71 -34.99
N GLN A 355 -24.80 7.49 -35.20
CA GLN A 355 -23.99 8.25 -36.15
C GLN A 355 -23.59 7.38 -37.35
N GLY A 356 -23.94 7.84 -38.56
CA GLY A 356 -23.43 7.30 -39.82
C GLY A 356 -22.17 8.05 -40.30
N PRO A 357 -21.25 7.45 -41.08
CA PRO A 357 -19.90 8.00 -41.31
C PRO A 357 -19.78 9.30 -42.14
N LYS A 358 -20.88 9.98 -42.50
CA LYS A 358 -20.87 11.21 -43.31
C LYS A 358 -22.05 12.15 -43.01
N GLN A 359 -21.86 13.08 -42.06
CA GLN A 359 -22.63 14.34 -42.02
C GLN A 359 -21.83 15.43 -41.30
N ALA A 360 -21.00 16.14 -42.06
CA ALA A 360 -20.14 17.22 -41.55
C ALA A 360 -19.94 18.36 -42.58
N LEU A 361 -20.91 18.59 -43.47
CA LEU A 361 -20.96 19.80 -44.28
C LEU A 361 -22.37 20.10 -44.80
N GLU A 362 -23.07 21.02 -44.15
CA GLU A 362 -23.80 22.15 -44.75
C GLU A 362 -24.44 23.00 -43.63
N GLY A 363 -24.68 24.28 -43.88
CA GLY A 363 -25.14 25.22 -42.86
C GLY A 363 -26.13 26.26 -43.38
N ASN A 364 -27.19 26.47 -42.60
CA ASN A 364 -28.15 27.58 -42.62
C ASN A 364 -28.32 28.37 -43.94
N LYS A 365 -29.37 28.01 -44.71
CA LYS A 365 -30.33 28.99 -45.23
C LYS A 365 -31.75 28.48 -44.95
N GLY A 366 -32.70 29.41 -44.77
CA GLY A 366 -34.07 29.09 -44.34
C GLY A 366 -35.15 29.61 -45.28
N HIS A 367 -36.38 29.67 -44.73
CA HIS A 367 -37.63 30.15 -45.32
C HIS A 367 -38.41 29.23 -46.27
N LEU A 368 -39.47 28.64 -45.69
CA LEU A 368 -40.87 28.75 -46.12
C LEU A 368 -41.32 28.22 -47.50
N ALA A 369 -41.88 27.00 -47.44
CA ALA A 369 -43.34 26.77 -47.49
C ALA A 369 -44.03 26.24 -48.78
N VAL A 370 -45.17 25.61 -48.51
CA VAL A 370 -46.26 25.15 -49.41
C VAL A 370 -45.99 23.89 -50.26
N GLN A 371 -47.04 23.08 -50.41
CA GLN A 371 -47.09 21.84 -51.20
C GLN A 371 -47.31 22.16 -52.70
N SER A 372 -46.65 21.44 -53.62
CA SER A 372 -47.29 20.68 -54.73
C SER A 372 -46.36 20.28 -55.89
N LYS A 373 -46.73 19.17 -56.55
CA LYS A 373 -46.53 18.75 -57.97
C LYS A 373 -45.21 18.98 -58.75
N GLU A 374 -44.66 17.85 -59.20
CA GLU A 374 -44.30 17.48 -60.60
C GLU A 374 -43.08 18.08 -61.36
N ARG A 375 -42.02 17.23 -61.44
CA ARG A 375 -41.49 16.58 -62.68
C ARG A 375 -40.50 17.32 -63.62
N SER A 376 -39.49 16.56 -64.10
CA SER A 376 -38.73 16.67 -65.38
C SER A 376 -37.41 17.51 -65.48
N LEU A 377 -36.27 16.82 -65.31
CA LEU A 377 -35.13 16.68 -66.28
C LEU A 377 -34.59 17.87 -67.13
N LYS A 378 -33.30 18.23 -66.90
CA LYS A 378 -32.11 18.45 -67.82
C LYS A 378 -32.31 18.88 -69.30
N PRO A 379 -31.38 19.65 -69.98
CA PRO A 379 -29.89 19.54 -69.85
C PRO A 379 -28.97 20.79 -70.15
N SER A 380 -27.63 20.56 -70.08
CA SER A 380 -26.53 21.08 -70.95
C SER A 380 -25.77 22.42 -70.71
N ASN A 381 -24.41 22.30 -70.74
CA ASN A 381 -23.35 23.16 -71.34
C ASN A 381 -23.14 24.64 -70.86
N SER A 382 -21.99 25.34 -70.98
CA SER A 382 -20.62 25.08 -71.53
C SER A 382 -19.49 25.89 -70.80
N ALA A 383 -18.22 25.69 -71.19
CA ALA A 383 -17.01 26.49 -70.80
C ALA A 383 -16.80 27.71 -71.78
N PRO A 384 -15.66 28.47 -71.86
CA PRO A 384 -14.32 28.38 -71.19
C PRO A 384 -13.64 29.74 -70.75
N GLY A 385 -12.38 29.71 -70.25
CA GLY A 385 -11.51 30.90 -70.07
C GLY A 385 -10.16 30.70 -69.33
N PHE A 386 -9.07 31.35 -69.81
CA PHE A 386 -7.68 31.43 -69.27
C PHE A 386 -7.28 32.94 -69.11
N PRO A 387 -6.08 33.42 -68.63
CA PRO A 387 -4.74 32.80 -68.51
C PRO A 387 -3.95 33.07 -67.17
N LYS A 388 -2.60 33.07 -67.19
CA LYS A 388 -1.64 33.13 -66.04
C LYS A 388 -0.68 34.35 -66.06
N ALA A 389 -0.25 34.81 -64.86
CA ALA A 389 1.06 35.42 -64.52
C ALA A 389 1.44 36.80 -65.18
N ALA A 390 2.51 37.56 -64.81
CA ALA A 390 3.68 37.31 -63.93
C ALA A 390 4.44 38.59 -63.39
N THR A 391 5.08 38.48 -62.21
CA THR A 391 6.45 38.95 -61.79
C THR A 391 6.99 40.40 -61.92
N LYS A 392 7.45 41.01 -60.79
CA LYS A 392 8.81 41.61 -60.48
C LYS A 392 8.79 42.31 -59.07
N MET A 393 9.81 42.39 -58.19
CA MET A 393 11.30 42.61 -58.20
C MET A 393 11.74 44.07 -58.45
N PRO A 394 12.78 44.64 -57.77
CA PRO A 394 14.17 44.14 -57.60
C PRO A 394 14.79 44.32 -56.16
N ALA A 395 16.12 44.46 -55.95
CA ALA A 395 17.16 43.40 -55.95
C ALA A 395 18.60 43.89 -55.50
N MET A 396 19.39 43.04 -54.77
CA MET A 396 20.89 42.96 -54.73
C MET A 396 21.74 44.06 -53.98
N PRO A 397 23.10 43.96 -53.78
CA PRO A 397 24.12 42.92 -54.14
C PRO A 397 25.29 42.54 -53.13
N ASN A 398 25.66 41.24 -53.06
CA ASN A 398 27.03 40.59 -53.12
C ASN A 398 28.23 40.98 -52.15
N PRO A 399 29.49 40.44 -52.27
CA PRO A 399 29.91 39.10 -51.74
C PRO A 399 31.34 38.95 -51.09
N SER A 400 31.68 37.71 -50.63
CA SER A 400 33.01 36.99 -50.68
C SER A 400 33.99 36.83 -49.46
N VAL A 401 34.25 35.54 -49.09
CA VAL A 401 35.54 34.78 -48.89
C VAL A 401 36.60 35.07 -47.77
N SER A 402 36.72 34.12 -46.81
CA SER A 402 37.94 33.48 -46.18
C SER A 402 38.59 33.85 -44.80
N LYS A 403 38.74 32.78 -43.97
CA LYS A 403 39.82 32.34 -43.02
C LYS A 403 40.75 33.33 -42.24
N THR A 404 40.83 33.19 -40.90
CA THR A 404 41.97 32.62 -40.09
C THR A 404 41.82 32.89 -38.57
N CYS A 405 42.76 32.44 -37.70
CA CYS A 405 42.66 32.46 -36.23
C CYS A 405 43.89 33.07 -35.52
N LYS A 406 43.72 33.77 -34.37
CA LYS A 406 44.39 33.50 -33.06
C LYS A 406 44.20 34.57 -31.95
N SER A 407 43.85 34.09 -30.75
CA SER A 407 44.12 34.55 -29.36
C SER A 407 44.89 35.86 -29.05
N ARG A 408 44.44 36.62 -28.01
CA ARG A 408 45.17 36.74 -26.70
C ARG A 408 44.44 37.55 -25.59
N LYS A 409 45.05 37.50 -24.38
CA LYS A 409 44.81 38.18 -23.08
C LYS A 409 44.72 39.73 -23.22
N LYS A 410 44.36 40.57 -22.21
CA LYS A 410 44.57 40.52 -20.73
C LYS A 410 43.60 41.49 -19.99
N ALA A 411 43.66 41.57 -18.65
CA ALA A 411 42.72 42.31 -17.78
C ALA A 411 43.32 43.55 -17.06
N ALA A 412 42.47 44.42 -16.49
CA ALA A 412 42.78 45.40 -15.44
C ALA A 412 41.54 45.84 -14.61
N HIS A 413 41.78 46.30 -13.38
CA HIS A 413 40.87 46.95 -12.38
C HIS A 413 41.24 48.47 -12.29
N PRO A 414 40.71 49.39 -11.40
CA PRO A 414 40.15 49.18 -10.04
C PRO A 414 39.11 50.21 -9.44
N LYS A 415 38.74 50.02 -8.14
CA LYS A 415 38.39 51.02 -7.08
C LYS A 415 37.11 51.90 -7.22
N THR A 416 36.46 52.51 -6.21
CA THR A 416 36.12 52.31 -4.74
C THR A 416 34.98 53.33 -4.39
N VAL A 417 34.42 53.64 -3.20
CA VAL A 417 34.70 53.46 -1.74
C VAL A 417 33.36 53.51 -0.93
N GLN A 418 33.41 53.55 0.43
CA GLN A 418 32.43 54.11 1.39
C GLN A 418 31.12 53.32 1.68
N GLU A 419 30.56 53.09 2.89
CA GLU A 419 30.67 53.43 4.35
C GLU A 419 29.21 53.72 4.85
N ALA A 420 28.80 53.65 6.13
CA ALA A 420 29.46 53.33 7.40
C ALA A 420 28.45 52.80 8.46
N ALA A 421 28.99 52.36 9.61
CA ALA A 421 28.39 52.43 10.97
C ALA A 421 27.15 51.55 11.34
N LEU A 422 26.81 51.38 12.63
CA LEU A 422 27.55 50.94 13.83
C LEU A 422 26.60 50.92 15.06
N ASP A 423 26.88 50.03 16.02
CA ASP A 423 26.57 49.99 17.47
C ASP A 423 25.95 48.65 17.94
N SER A 424 26.44 47.93 18.97
CA SER A 424 26.92 48.21 20.34
C SER A 424 25.78 48.15 21.41
N ILE A 425 25.99 47.77 22.69
CA ILE A 425 27.22 47.56 23.48
C ILE A 425 27.04 46.58 24.67
N SER A 426 28.09 45.83 25.06
CA SER A 426 28.39 45.24 26.41
C SER A 426 27.35 44.32 27.12
N SER A 427 27.61 43.54 28.19
CA SER A 427 28.73 43.35 29.15
C SER A 427 28.60 41.93 29.81
N HIS A 428 29.45 41.35 30.69
CA HIS A 428 30.85 41.55 31.12
C HIS A 428 31.37 40.32 31.97
N VAL A 429 32.71 40.15 32.06
CA VAL A 429 33.58 39.79 33.24
C VAL A 429 33.14 38.76 34.32
N ARG A 430 33.96 37.86 34.93
CA ARG A 430 35.29 37.14 34.79
C ARG A 430 35.21 35.94 35.81
N ILE A 431 36.07 34.93 35.98
CA ILE A 431 37.51 34.81 36.37
C ILE A 431 37.82 33.28 36.20
N THR A 432 38.57 32.75 35.23
CA THR A 432 40.04 32.66 35.03
C THR A 432 40.87 31.76 35.98
N GLN A 433 41.33 30.60 35.47
CA GLN A 433 42.63 29.91 35.70
C GLN A 433 42.69 28.68 34.76
N SER A 434 43.82 28.22 34.19
CA SER A 434 45.16 28.82 34.05
C SER A 434 45.84 28.36 32.75
N THR A 435 46.67 29.24 32.18
CA THR A 435 47.55 29.08 31.01
C THR A 435 48.58 27.95 31.14
N ALA A 436 49.08 27.35 30.05
CA ALA A 436 50.27 27.85 29.34
C ALA A 436 50.19 27.75 27.80
N SER A 437 51.09 28.49 27.11
CA SER A 437 51.13 28.63 25.64
C SER A 437 52.57 28.65 25.13
N SER A 438 52.84 28.08 23.95
CA SER A 438 53.93 28.52 23.07
C SER A 438 53.85 28.00 21.62
N HIS A 439 53.68 28.96 20.69
CA HIS A 439 54.24 29.07 19.32
C HIS A 439 54.08 27.97 18.24
N MET A 440 53.53 28.44 17.11
CA MET A 440 53.56 27.92 15.72
C MET A 440 54.97 27.96 15.08
N PRO A 441 55.20 27.44 13.84
CA PRO A 441 54.59 26.30 13.11
C PRO A 441 55.68 25.33 12.56
N PRO A 442 55.32 24.29 11.75
CA PRO A 442 55.54 24.45 10.30
C PRO A 442 54.49 23.74 9.40
N SER A 443 54.61 23.90 8.08
CA SER A 443 53.72 23.30 7.07
C SER A 443 54.37 22.16 6.28
N ARG A 444 53.56 21.16 5.85
CA ARG A 444 53.91 20.01 4.98
C ARG A 444 54.93 19.05 5.64
N SER A 445 54.65 17.75 5.76
CA SER A 445 54.32 16.86 4.64
C SER A 445 53.49 15.63 5.06
N SER A 446 53.08 14.82 4.08
CA SER A 446 52.17 13.69 4.26
C SER A 446 52.88 12.36 4.53
N ILE A 447 52.49 11.67 5.61
CA ILE A 447 52.57 10.21 5.71
C ILE A 447 51.20 9.69 6.16
N SER A 448 50.66 8.72 5.42
CA SER A 448 49.34 8.12 5.67
C SER A 448 49.52 6.71 6.23
N THR A 449 49.41 6.55 7.55
CA THR A 449 49.35 5.21 8.17
C THR A 449 47.93 4.66 8.05
N ALA A 450 47.75 3.58 7.28
CA ALA A 450 46.44 3.01 6.97
C ALA A 450 45.86 2.20 8.15
N GLY A 451 45.16 2.88 9.06
CA GLY A 451 44.33 2.25 10.10
C GLY A 451 42.93 1.90 9.58
N SER A 452 42.39 0.74 10.00
CA SER A 452 41.05 0.29 9.61
C SER A 452 39.97 1.29 10.03
N ARG A 453 39.24 1.85 9.06
CA ARG A 453 38.12 2.77 9.33
C ARG A 453 36.90 1.98 9.82
N MET A 454 36.72 1.92 11.14
CA MET A 454 35.42 1.58 11.72
C MET A 454 34.34 2.51 11.15
N SER A 455 33.18 1.95 10.81
CA SER A 455 32.04 2.74 10.33
C SER A 455 31.48 3.62 11.45
N PRO A 456 30.84 4.77 11.13
CA PRO A 456 30.20 5.65 12.12
C PRO A 456 29.29 4.92 13.12
N ASP A 457 29.25 5.43 14.35
CA ASP A 457 28.30 4.95 15.37
C ASP A 457 26.87 5.35 15.00
N LEU A 458 25.95 4.38 14.97
CA LEU A 458 24.56 4.59 14.58
C LEU A 458 23.84 5.63 15.46
N SER A 459 24.24 5.77 16.73
CA SER A 459 23.65 6.75 17.66
C SER A 459 23.77 8.21 17.19
N GLN A 460 24.76 8.54 16.36
CA GLN A 460 25.07 9.91 15.94
C GLN A 460 24.40 10.30 14.61
N ILE A 461 23.68 9.38 13.96
CA ILE A 461 23.18 9.56 12.59
C ILE A 461 21.73 10.03 12.65
N PRO A 462 21.35 11.19 12.09
CA PRO A 462 19.96 11.65 12.11
C PRO A 462 19.03 10.68 11.37
N SER A 463 17.81 10.50 11.88
CA SER A 463 16.80 9.57 11.31
C SER A 463 16.56 9.72 9.80
N LYS A 464 16.61 10.95 9.28
CA LYS A 464 16.47 11.31 7.87
C LYS A 464 17.63 10.82 6.97
N ASP A 465 18.83 10.65 7.54
CA ASP A 465 20.07 10.37 6.80
C ASP A 465 20.42 8.87 6.79
N LEU A 466 19.64 8.04 7.51
CA LEU A 466 19.81 6.58 7.60
C LEU A 466 19.82 5.88 6.23
N ASP A 467 19.04 6.36 5.26
CA ASP A 467 19.03 5.80 3.90
C ASP A 467 20.36 6.02 3.17
N CYS A 468 20.93 7.22 3.28
CA CYS A 468 22.24 7.54 2.72
C CYS A 468 23.32 6.70 3.42
N PHE A 469 23.32 6.67 4.76
CA PHE A 469 24.25 5.85 5.54
C PHE A 469 24.28 4.38 5.11
N ILE A 470 23.12 3.79 4.79
CA ILE A 470 23.05 2.41 4.29
C ILE A 470 23.70 2.25 2.92
N GLN A 471 23.55 3.20 1.99
CA GLN A 471 24.26 3.14 0.70
C GLN A 471 25.77 3.38 0.88
N ASP A 472 26.11 4.44 1.61
CA ASP A 472 27.44 5.02 1.64
C ASP A 472 28.41 4.23 2.53
N HIS A 473 27.91 3.55 3.57
CA HIS A 473 28.73 2.82 4.54
C HIS A 473 28.38 1.33 4.66
N LEU A 474 27.10 0.94 4.72
CA LEU A 474 26.72 -0.43 5.07
C LEU A 474 26.69 -1.40 3.89
N ARG A 475 26.25 -0.97 2.70
CA ARG A 475 26.15 -1.84 1.52
C ARG A 475 27.54 -2.22 0.98
N PRO A 476 27.81 -3.51 0.71
CA PRO A 476 29.00 -3.97 0.00
C PRO A 476 29.17 -3.31 -1.37
N SER A 477 30.41 -3.20 -1.88
CA SER A 477 30.62 -2.68 -3.24
C SER A 477 30.25 -3.75 -4.29
N PRO A 478 29.67 -3.36 -5.45
CA PRO A 478 29.34 -4.31 -6.51
C PRO A 478 30.57 -5.09 -7.02
N GLN A 479 31.73 -4.42 -7.10
CA GLN A 479 33.01 -5.00 -7.49
C GLN A 479 33.44 -6.11 -6.51
N PHE A 480 33.40 -5.84 -5.20
CA PHE A 480 33.76 -6.84 -4.19
C PHE A 480 32.83 -8.05 -4.24
N GLN A 481 31.52 -7.83 -4.33
CA GLN A 481 30.58 -8.94 -4.50
C GLN A 481 30.82 -9.73 -5.81
N GLN A 482 31.30 -9.10 -6.89
CA GLN A 482 31.66 -9.79 -8.13
C GLN A 482 32.92 -10.66 -7.96
N GLN A 483 33.94 -10.16 -7.27
CA GLN A 483 35.14 -10.95 -6.92
C GLN A 483 34.76 -12.17 -6.05
N VAL A 484 33.87 -11.98 -5.07
CA VAL A 484 33.36 -13.07 -4.22
C VAL A 484 32.53 -14.08 -5.03
N ARG A 485 31.70 -13.63 -6.00
CA ARG A 485 31.02 -14.53 -6.94
C ARG A 485 32.04 -15.38 -7.72
N GLN A 486 33.06 -14.76 -8.30
CA GLN A 486 34.11 -15.44 -9.07
C GLN A 486 34.88 -16.46 -8.22
N ALA A 487 35.25 -16.13 -6.98
CA ALA A 487 35.92 -17.07 -6.07
C ALA A 487 35.04 -18.27 -5.70
N ILE A 488 33.75 -18.04 -5.38
CA ILE A 488 32.81 -19.12 -5.10
C ILE A 488 32.65 -20.02 -6.33
N ASP A 489 32.50 -19.45 -7.52
CA ASP A 489 32.29 -20.22 -8.75
C ASP A 489 33.55 -21.00 -9.16
N ALA A 490 34.76 -20.48 -8.90
CA ALA A 490 36.01 -21.22 -9.10
C ALA A 490 36.19 -22.39 -8.11
N ILE A 491 35.86 -22.18 -6.82
CA ILE A 491 35.82 -23.26 -5.81
C ILE A 491 34.81 -24.34 -6.23
N LEU A 492 33.65 -23.94 -6.76
CA LEU A 492 32.64 -24.89 -7.26
C LEU A 492 33.08 -25.66 -8.51
N CYS A 493 33.87 -25.08 -9.40
CA CYS A 493 34.47 -25.83 -10.51
C CYS A 493 35.48 -26.87 -9.99
N CYS A 494 36.39 -26.49 -9.09
CA CYS A 494 37.32 -27.41 -8.44
C CYS A 494 36.59 -28.60 -7.80
N LEU A 495 35.59 -28.35 -6.96
CA LEU A 495 34.82 -29.39 -6.27
C LEU A 495 33.95 -30.26 -7.21
N ARG A 496 33.64 -29.81 -8.43
CA ARG A 496 32.92 -30.60 -9.44
C ARG A 496 33.85 -31.44 -10.32
N GLU A 497 35.08 -31.00 -10.52
CA GLU A 497 36.06 -31.67 -11.39
C GLU A 497 37.01 -32.62 -10.65
N LYS A 498 37.22 -32.43 -9.34
CA LYS A 498 38.30 -33.10 -8.58
C LYS A 498 37.83 -33.97 -7.42
N CYS A 499 36.66 -33.71 -6.83
CA CYS A 499 36.14 -34.55 -5.75
C CYS A 499 35.65 -35.91 -6.28
N VAL A 500 35.82 -36.94 -5.44
CA VAL A 500 35.38 -38.32 -5.74
C VAL A 500 33.85 -38.43 -5.73
N TYR A 501 33.20 -37.64 -4.86
CA TYR A 501 31.77 -37.69 -4.64
C TYR A 501 31.00 -36.81 -5.64
N LYS A 502 29.97 -37.37 -6.28
CA LYS A 502 29.16 -36.63 -7.27
C LYS A 502 28.21 -35.63 -6.61
N VAL A 503 28.51 -34.35 -6.81
CA VAL A 503 27.61 -33.23 -6.51
C VAL A 503 26.32 -33.33 -7.33
N LEU A 504 25.16 -33.19 -6.68
CA LEU A 504 23.85 -33.04 -7.31
C LEU A 504 23.57 -31.58 -7.68
N ARG A 505 23.65 -30.68 -6.68
CA ARG A 505 23.35 -29.25 -6.80
C ARG A 505 24.00 -28.46 -5.67
N VAL A 506 23.89 -27.13 -5.70
CA VAL A 506 24.52 -26.22 -4.76
C VAL A 506 23.53 -25.11 -4.37
N SER A 507 23.46 -24.77 -3.08
CA SER A 507 22.81 -23.54 -2.60
C SER A 507 23.86 -22.59 -2.02
N LYS A 508 23.71 -21.29 -2.32
CA LYS A 508 24.51 -20.20 -1.74
C LYS A 508 23.68 -19.57 -0.62
N GLY A 509 23.96 -19.96 0.63
CA GLY A 509 23.44 -19.39 1.87
C GLY A 509 24.38 -18.32 2.45
N GLY A 510 24.36 -18.15 3.77
CA GLY A 510 24.98 -17.03 4.47
C GLY A 510 24.26 -15.71 4.19
N SER A 511 24.69 -14.64 4.84
CA SER A 511 24.20 -13.28 4.58
C SER A 511 24.35 -12.91 3.10
N PHE A 512 25.44 -13.33 2.46
CA PHE A 512 25.66 -13.16 1.01
C PHE A 512 24.57 -13.84 0.18
N GLY A 513 24.23 -15.08 0.51
CA GLY A 513 23.18 -15.86 -0.15
C GLY A 513 21.79 -15.26 0.04
N ARG A 514 21.51 -14.77 1.26
CA ARG A 514 20.26 -14.11 1.68
C ARG A 514 20.15 -12.64 1.18
N GLY A 515 21.24 -12.05 0.70
CA GLY A 515 21.29 -10.66 0.21
C GLY A 515 21.27 -9.62 1.33
N THR A 516 21.89 -9.95 2.46
CA THR A 516 21.96 -9.18 3.71
C THR A 516 23.41 -8.98 4.20
N ASP A 517 24.40 -9.17 3.33
CA ASP A 517 25.82 -8.99 3.62
C ASP A 517 26.20 -7.50 3.87
N LEU A 518 27.17 -7.28 4.76
CA LEU A 518 27.64 -5.94 5.15
C LEU A 518 29.01 -5.64 4.56
N ARG A 519 29.29 -4.36 4.30
CA ARG A 519 30.64 -3.92 3.92
C ARG A 519 31.63 -4.26 5.04
N GLY A 520 32.78 -4.86 4.69
CA GLY A 520 33.79 -5.29 5.66
C GLY A 520 33.31 -6.34 6.68
N SER A 521 32.26 -7.12 6.38
CA SER A 521 31.95 -8.41 7.03
C SER A 521 30.86 -9.13 6.26
N CYS A 522 31.25 -10.23 5.61
CA CYS A 522 30.38 -11.03 4.76
C CYS A 522 30.53 -12.51 5.15
N ASP A 523 29.46 -13.16 5.56
CA ASP A 523 29.39 -14.62 5.70
C ASP A 523 28.75 -15.26 4.46
N VAL A 524 29.38 -16.33 3.98
CA VAL A 524 28.90 -17.17 2.87
C VAL A 524 28.78 -18.61 3.37
N GLU A 525 27.61 -19.20 3.22
CA GLU A 525 27.42 -20.64 3.43
C GLU A 525 27.30 -21.29 2.05
N LEU A 526 28.17 -22.23 1.73
CA LEU A 526 28.19 -22.94 0.46
C LEU A 526 27.72 -24.38 0.70
N VAL A 527 26.40 -24.58 0.62
CA VAL A 527 25.79 -25.90 0.82
C VAL A 527 25.86 -26.69 -0.47
N ILE A 528 26.51 -27.84 -0.43
CA ILE A 528 26.75 -28.71 -1.58
C ILE A 528 26.02 -30.04 -1.33
N PHE A 529 25.08 -30.35 -2.21
CA PHE A 529 24.22 -31.50 -2.06
C PHE A 529 24.81 -32.72 -2.77
N TYR A 530 24.90 -33.85 -2.09
CA TYR A 530 25.57 -35.06 -2.58
C TYR A 530 24.62 -36.26 -2.67
N LYS A 531 24.70 -37.05 -3.75
CA LYS A 531 23.83 -38.22 -3.94
C LYS A 531 24.08 -39.35 -2.92
N THR A 532 25.27 -39.41 -2.36
CA THR A 532 25.65 -40.41 -1.34
C THR A 532 25.07 -40.12 0.04
N LEU A 533 24.62 -38.89 0.31
CA LEU A 533 23.91 -38.52 1.52
C LEU A 533 22.41 -38.78 1.29
N GLY A 534 21.91 -39.94 1.75
CA GLY A 534 20.58 -40.43 1.41
C GLY A 534 19.46 -40.13 2.42
N ASP A 535 19.80 -39.86 3.68
CA ASP A 535 18.85 -39.52 4.74
C ASP A 535 19.51 -38.72 5.89
N PHE A 536 18.70 -38.25 6.84
CA PHE A 536 19.15 -37.43 7.98
C PHE A 536 20.03 -38.16 9.00
N LYS A 537 19.81 -39.46 9.25
CA LYS A 537 20.56 -40.27 10.23
C LYS A 537 21.91 -40.73 9.65
N GLY A 538 21.90 -41.21 8.41
CA GLY A 538 23.04 -41.85 7.74
C GLY A 538 24.10 -40.91 7.15
N GLN A 539 23.84 -39.59 7.12
CA GLN A 539 24.77 -38.65 6.48
C GLN A 539 26.08 -38.41 7.24
N LYS A 540 26.13 -38.54 8.57
CA LYS A 540 27.28 -38.11 9.40
C LYS A 540 28.64 -38.75 9.03
N PRO A 541 28.77 -40.08 8.85
CA PRO A 541 30.07 -40.69 8.52
C PRO A 541 30.57 -40.22 7.14
N HIS A 542 29.68 -40.29 6.15
CA HIS A 542 29.93 -39.84 4.78
C HIS A 542 30.24 -38.33 4.69
N GLN A 543 29.63 -37.48 5.53
CA GLN A 543 29.96 -36.05 5.60
C GLN A 543 31.41 -35.82 6.02
N ALA A 544 31.96 -36.59 6.95
CA ALA A 544 33.36 -36.48 7.36
C ALA A 544 34.32 -36.87 6.23
N GLU A 545 34.05 -37.97 5.53
CA GLU A 545 34.82 -38.41 4.35
C GLU A 545 34.79 -37.37 3.22
N ILE A 546 33.60 -36.84 2.92
CA ILE A 546 33.41 -35.79 1.92
C ILE A 546 34.16 -34.51 2.31
N LEU A 547 34.10 -34.08 3.58
CA LEU A 547 34.85 -32.90 4.05
C LEU A 547 36.37 -33.07 3.92
N CYS A 548 36.90 -34.27 4.15
CA CYS A 548 38.32 -34.56 3.96
C CYS A 548 38.75 -34.49 2.49
N ASP A 549 37.95 -35.06 1.56
CA ASP A 549 38.19 -34.92 0.12
C ASP A 549 38.10 -33.45 -0.32
N MET A 550 37.02 -32.74 0.03
CA MET A 550 36.85 -31.31 -0.26
C MET A 550 38.04 -30.48 0.24
N GLN A 551 38.53 -30.74 1.46
CA GLN A 551 39.68 -30.05 2.03
C GLN A 551 40.97 -30.33 1.24
N ALA A 552 41.19 -31.58 0.80
CA ALA A 552 42.34 -31.95 -0.01
C ALA A 552 42.31 -31.25 -1.38
N GLN A 553 41.17 -31.30 -2.10
CA GLN A 553 41.05 -30.68 -3.42
C GLN A 553 41.19 -29.15 -3.36
N ILE A 554 40.58 -28.48 -2.37
CA ILE A 554 40.71 -27.03 -2.21
C ILE A 554 42.15 -26.65 -1.85
N ARG A 555 42.83 -27.38 -0.96
CA ARG A 555 44.27 -27.13 -0.66
C ARG A 555 45.16 -27.24 -1.89
N HIS A 556 44.90 -28.21 -2.76
CA HIS A 556 45.62 -28.36 -4.03
C HIS A 556 45.29 -27.21 -5.00
N TRP A 557 44.03 -26.78 -5.08
CA TRP A 557 43.60 -25.67 -5.94
C TRP A 557 44.19 -24.31 -5.52
N CYS A 558 44.34 -24.06 -4.22
CA CYS A 558 44.92 -22.82 -3.68
C CYS A 558 46.34 -22.49 -4.16
N GLN A 559 47.04 -23.45 -4.76
CA GLN A 559 48.36 -23.24 -5.37
C GLN A 559 48.30 -22.38 -6.65
N ASN A 560 47.11 -22.20 -7.24
CA ASN A 560 46.86 -21.30 -8.38
C ASN A 560 45.68 -20.36 -8.09
N PRO A 561 45.89 -19.28 -7.30
CA PRO A 561 44.82 -18.41 -6.81
C PRO A 561 44.21 -17.50 -7.89
N VAL A 562 42.97 -17.07 -7.66
CA VAL A 562 42.28 -16.05 -8.49
C VAL A 562 42.92 -14.67 -8.23
N PRO A 563 43.25 -13.88 -9.27
CA PRO A 563 43.85 -12.55 -9.08
C PRO A 563 43.02 -11.62 -8.17
N GLY A 564 43.64 -11.11 -7.11
CA GLY A 564 43.05 -10.13 -6.18
C GLY A 564 42.40 -10.70 -4.91
N LEU A 565 42.42 -12.02 -4.69
CA LEU A 565 41.95 -12.67 -3.46
C LEU A 565 42.97 -13.69 -2.94
N SER A 566 43.14 -13.77 -1.62
CA SER A 566 43.84 -14.87 -0.95
C SER A 566 42.83 -15.75 -0.19
N LEU A 567 43.04 -17.07 -0.19
CA LEU A 567 42.27 -18.01 0.63
C LEU A 567 43.11 -18.50 1.80
N GLN A 568 42.54 -18.49 3.00
CA GLN A 568 43.10 -19.09 4.20
C GLN A 568 42.14 -20.14 4.75
N PHE A 569 42.67 -21.18 5.40
CA PHE A 569 41.87 -22.15 6.16
C PHE A 569 41.88 -21.72 7.62
N ILE A 570 40.70 -21.56 8.24
CA ILE A 570 40.61 -21.18 9.67
C ILE A 570 40.55 -22.45 10.53
N GLU A 571 39.51 -23.27 10.32
CA GLU A 571 39.16 -24.39 11.20
C GLU A 571 38.36 -25.44 10.41
N GLN A 572 38.50 -26.72 10.76
CA GLN A 572 37.63 -27.78 10.27
C GLN A 572 36.65 -28.16 11.38
N LYS A 573 35.37 -27.89 11.16
CA LYS A 573 34.28 -28.30 12.05
C LYS A 573 33.72 -29.65 11.60
N PRO A 574 33.14 -30.47 12.50
CA PRO A 574 32.67 -31.82 12.16
C PRO A 574 31.72 -31.89 10.94
N ASN A 575 30.94 -30.83 10.73
CA ASN A 575 29.94 -30.75 9.66
C ASN A 575 30.24 -29.66 8.61
N ALA A 576 31.38 -28.94 8.69
CA ALA A 576 31.69 -27.80 7.82
C ALA A 576 33.18 -27.48 7.73
N LEU A 577 33.65 -27.16 6.52
CA LEU A 577 35.00 -26.63 6.29
C LEU A 577 34.96 -25.10 6.34
N GLN A 578 35.73 -24.46 7.23
CA GLN A 578 35.77 -22.99 7.34
C GLN A 578 37.02 -22.40 6.68
N LEU A 579 36.76 -21.48 5.76
CA LEU A 579 37.71 -20.78 4.90
C LEU A 579 37.53 -19.27 5.08
N GLN A 580 38.58 -18.49 4.83
CA GLN A 580 38.49 -17.04 4.72
C GLN A 580 39.00 -16.58 3.36
N LEU A 581 38.22 -15.77 2.66
CA LEU A 581 38.65 -15.02 1.47
C LEU A 581 38.99 -13.59 1.90
N ALA A 582 40.24 -13.18 1.73
CA ALA A 582 40.67 -11.80 1.97
C ALA A 582 41.03 -11.11 0.65
N SER A 583 40.64 -9.84 0.52
CA SER A 583 41.14 -8.97 -0.57
C SER A 583 42.65 -8.72 -0.42
N THR A 584 43.37 -8.56 -1.52
CA THR A 584 44.83 -8.32 -1.49
C THR A 584 45.24 -6.97 -0.87
N ASP A 585 44.29 -6.04 -0.69
CA ASP A 585 44.47 -4.80 0.08
C ASP A 585 44.07 -4.94 1.57
N LEU A 586 43.65 -6.14 1.99
CA LEU A 586 43.10 -6.48 3.31
C LEU A 586 41.88 -5.64 3.76
N SER A 587 41.26 -4.84 2.87
CA SER A 587 40.16 -3.94 3.23
C SER A 587 38.83 -4.65 3.47
N ASN A 588 38.68 -5.86 2.93
CA ASN A 588 37.49 -6.68 3.08
C ASN A 588 37.86 -8.16 3.25
N GLN A 589 37.11 -8.84 4.13
CA GLN A 589 37.20 -10.27 4.44
C GLN A 589 35.82 -10.93 4.29
N VAL A 590 35.81 -12.19 3.86
CA VAL A 590 34.62 -13.05 3.78
C VAL A 590 34.90 -14.35 4.51
N ASP A 591 34.03 -14.69 5.46
CA ASP A 591 34.07 -15.99 6.14
C ASP A 591 33.18 -16.98 5.36
N LEU A 592 33.82 -17.96 4.74
CA LEU A 592 33.21 -18.94 3.84
C LEU A 592 33.14 -20.31 4.53
N SER A 593 31.94 -20.77 4.85
CA SER A 593 31.71 -22.13 5.37
C SER A 593 31.18 -23.02 4.26
N VAL A 594 31.84 -24.14 3.97
CA VAL A 594 31.41 -25.13 2.96
C VAL A 594 30.84 -26.35 3.67
N LEU A 595 29.61 -26.74 3.32
CA LEU A 595 28.83 -27.77 4.03
C LEU A 595 28.28 -28.83 3.06
N PRO A 596 28.68 -30.11 3.17
CA PRO A 596 28.02 -31.20 2.45
C PRO A 596 26.69 -31.57 3.14
N ALA A 597 25.60 -31.71 2.38
CA ALA A 597 24.26 -31.98 2.93
C ALA A 597 23.44 -32.99 2.11
N PHE A 598 22.53 -33.71 2.79
CA PHE A 598 21.44 -34.47 2.17
C PHE A 598 20.46 -33.51 1.45
N ASP A 599 20.08 -33.86 0.22
CA ASP A 599 19.07 -33.12 -0.56
C ASP A 599 17.63 -33.49 -0.14
N ALA A 600 17.30 -33.19 1.12
CA ALA A 600 16.03 -33.56 1.73
C ALA A 600 14.78 -32.96 1.03
N VAL A 601 14.96 -31.92 0.22
CA VAL A 601 13.88 -31.12 -0.38
C VAL A 601 13.83 -31.29 -1.90
N GLY A 602 14.95 -31.59 -2.55
CA GLY A 602 15.06 -31.66 -4.01
C GLY A 602 14.98 -30.29 -4.70
N PRO A 603 15.01 -30.27 -6.05
CA PRO A 603 14.89 -29.05 -6.83
C PRO A 603 13.44 -28.52 -6.82
N LEU A 604 13.17 -27.50 -5.99
CA LEU A 604 11.85 -26.88 -5.91
C LEU A 604 11.56 -25.93 -7.08
N LYS A 605 10.31 -25.92 -7.54
CA LYS A 605 9.75 -24.82 -8.34
C LYS A 605 9.44 -23.65 -7.40
N SER A 606 9.63 -22.42 -7.87
CA SER A 606 9.38 -21.21 -7.06
C SER A 606 7.95 -21.20 -6.49
N GLY A 607 7.83 -21.05 -5.17
CA GLY A 607 6.55 -21.07 -4.45
C GLY A 607 5.99 -22.45 -4.08
N ALA A 608 6.64 -23.55 -4.45
CA ALA A 608 6.22 -24.88 -4.01
C ALA A 608 6.64 -25.16 -2.55
N LYS A 609 5.74 -25.73 -1.74
CA LYS A 609 6.07 -26.21 -0.39
C LYS A 609 6.80 -27.57 -0.45
N PRO A 610 7.69 -27.88 0.50
CA PRO A 610 8.20 -29.24 0.71
C PRO A 610 7.08 -30.23 1.00
N GLN A 611 7.32 -31.52 0.71
CA GLN A 611 6.40 -32.60 1.08
C GLN A 611 6.42 -32.80 2.62
N PRO A 612 5.26 -33.00 3.30
CA PRO A 612 5.21 -33.17 4.76
C PRO A 612 6.13 -34.28 5.28
N GLN A 613 6.29 -35.35 4.50
CA GLN A 613 7.15 -36.50 4.80
C GLN A 613 8.61 -36.09 5.09
N VAL A 614 9.10 -35.01 4.47
CA VAL A 614 10.45 -34.49 4.72
C VAL A 614 10.61 -34.09 6.18
N TYR A 615 9.61 -33.40 6.74
CA TYR A 615 9.64 -32.93 8.11
C TYR A 615 9.29 -34.01 9.13
N SER A 616 8.41 -34.96 8.80
CA SER A 616 8.22 -36.14 9.67
C SER A 616 9.48 -37.00 9.74
N SER A 617 10.24 -37.09 8.64
CA SER A 617 11.55 -37.78 8.60
C SER A 617 12.62 -37.02 9.39
N LEU A 618 12.62 -35.69 9.33
CA LEU A 618 13.48 -34.85 10.17
C LEU A 618 13.18 -35.07 11.66
N LEU A 619 11.91 -35.03 12.07
CA LEU A 619 11.52 -35.22 13.48
C LEU A 619 11.80 -36.65 13.96
N SER A 620 11.61 -37.68 13.12
CA SER A 620 11.95 -39.07 13.45
C SER A 620 13.46 -39.38 13.38
N SER A 621 14.28 -38.42 12.93
CA SER A 621 15.74 -38.56 12.89
C SER A 621 16.37 -38.59 14.29
N GLY A 622 15.76 -37.90 15.27
CA GLY A 622 16.35 -37.66 16.58
C GLY A 622 17.47 -36.60 16.58
N CYS A 623 17.56 -35.79 15.51
CA CYS A 623 18.55 -34.73 15.40
C CYS A 623 18.39 -33.63 16.46
N GLN A 624 19.49 -32.93 16.75
CA GLN A 624 19.48 -31.72 17.56
C GLN A 624 18.85 -30.54 16.79
N ALA A 625 18.41 -29.52 17.53
CA ALA A 625 17.73 -28.35 16.96
C ALA A 625 18.61 -27.62 15.92
N GLY A 626 18.19 -27.61 14.66
CA GLY A 626 18.94 -27.01 13.54
C GLY A 626 20.16 -27.79 13.07
N GLU A 627 20.40 -29.01 13.56
CA GLU A 627 21.54 -29.85 13.15
C GLU A 627 21.56 -30.15 11.63
N HIS A 628 20.39 -30.06 10.99
CA HIS A 628 20.22 -30.31 9.56
C HIS A 628 19.73 -29.07 8.78
N ALA A 629 19.83 -27.88 9.36
CA ALA A 629 19.40 -26.61 8.76
C ALA A 629 20.00 -26.38 7.35
N ALA A 630 21.24 -26.84 7.11
CA ALA A 630 21.87 -26.81 5.78
C ALA A 630 21.03 -27.48 4.68
N CYS A 631 20.32 -28.57 4.99
CA CYS A 631 19.43 -29.27 4.04
C CYS A 631 18.28 -28.37 3.54
N PHE A 632 17.95 -27.34 4.31
CA PHE A 632 16.88 -26.38 4.05
C PHE A 632 17.41 -24.98 3.64
N ALA A 633 18.71 -24.82 3.42
CA ALA A 633 19.33 -23.50 3.16
C ALA A 633 18.76 -22.76 1.95
N GLU A 634 18.24 -23.46 0.93
CA GLU A 634 17.52 -22.83 -0.18
C GLU A 634 16.17 -22.21 0.24
N LEU A 635 15.44 -22.84 1.17
CA LEU A 635 14.19 -22.29 1.71
C LEU A 635 14.46 -21.05 2.56
N GLN A 636 15.46 -21.11 3.45
CA GLN A 636 15.93 -19.96 4.25
C GLN A 636 16.36 -18.80 3.35
N ARG A 637 17.13 -19.11 2.30
CA ARG A 637 17.57 -18.16 1.27
C ARG A 637 16.40 -17.52 0.54
N ASN A 638 15.43 -18.31 0.08
CA ASN A 638 14.30 -17.82 -0.71
C ASN A 638 13.34 -16.99 0.15
N PHE A 639 13.11 -17.38 1.40
CA PHE A 639 12.31 -16.62 2.36
C PHE A 639 12.83 -15.18 2.49
N ILE A 640 14.10 -14.98 2.85
CA ILE A 640 14.69 -13.64 2.94
C ILE A 640 14.82 -12.98 1.56
N ASN A 641 15.11 -13.73 0.48
CA ASN A 641 15.30 -13.08 -0.81
C ASN A 641 14.04 -12.47 -1.42
N THR A 642 12.84 -12.99 -1.09
CA THR A 642 11.56 -12.39 -1.50
C THR A 642 11.19 -11.11 -0.74
N CYS A 643 11.96 -10.71 0.27
CA CYS A 643 11.73 -9.47 1.03
C CYS A 643 12.00 -8.20 0.18
N PRO A 644 11.20 -7.12 0.35
CA PRO A 644 11.43 -5.83 -0.30
C PRO A 644 12.85 -5.28 -0.16
N PRO A 645 13.41 -4.56 -1.17
CA PRO A 645 14.72 -3.93 -1.08
C PRO A 645 14.86 -2.95 0.10
N LYS A 646 13.77 -2.27 0.49
CA LYS A 646 13.71 -1.40 1.67
C LYS A 646 13.78 -2.19 2.99
N LEU A 647 13.18 -3.39 3.04
CA LEU A 647 13.26 -4.29 4.18
C LEU A 647 14.67 -4.88 4.33
N LYS A 648 15.32 -5.25 3.22
CA LYS A 648 16.75 -5.64 3.26
C LYS A 648 17.64 -4.49 3.74
N SER A 649 17.38 -3.24 3.35
CA SER A 649 18.07 -2.08 3.93
C SER A 649 17.87 -1.94 5.45
N LEU A 650 16.67 -2.21 5.98
CA LEU A 650 16.43 -2.25 7.43
C LEU A 650 17.20 -3.39 8.11
N MET A 651 17.25 -4.58 7.50
CA MET A 651 18.07 -5.70 8.00
C MET A 651 19.56 -5.32 8.10
N LEU A 652 20.13 -4.65 7.09
CA LEU A 652 21.51 -4.17 7.15
C LEU A 652 21.73 -3.23 8.34
N LEU A 653 20.80 -2.30 8.59
CA LEU A 653 20.88 -1.35 9.70
C LEU A 653 20.84 -2.07 11.07
N VAL A 654 19.91 -3.01 11.25
CA VAL A 654 19.77 -3.81 12.48
C VAL A 654 20.98 -4.71 12.71
N LYS A 655 21.51 -5.36 11.66
CA LYS A 655 22.73 -6.18 11.74
C LYS A 655 23.98 -5.36 12.04
N HIS A 656 24.05 -4.13 11.53
CA HIS A 656 25.15 -3.22 11.82
C HIS A 656 25.16 -2.81 13.30
N TRP A 657 24.01 -2.40 13.85
CA TRP A 657 23.85 -2.16 15.28
C TRP A 657 24.21 -3.40 16.12
N TYR A 658 23.67 -4.57 15.77
CA TYR A 658 23.98 -5.83 16.43
C TYR A 658 25.50 -6.12 16.42
N ARG A 659 26.19 -5.91 15.29
CA ARG A 659 27.65 -6.05 15.21
C ARG A 659 28.37 -5.07 16.13
N GLN A 660 27.93 -3.81 16.24
CA GLN A 660 28.51 -2.84 17.18
C GLN A 660 28.38 -3.32 18.64
N VAL A 661 27.21 -3.81 19.04
CA VAL A 661 26.98 -4.38 20.39
C VAL A 661 27.86 -5.60 20.65
N VAL A 662 27.92 -6.56 19.73
CA VAL A 662 28.71 -7.79 19.92
C VAL A 662 30.22 -7.52 19.90
N THR A 663 30.70 -6.57 19.08
CA THR A 663 32.11 -6.16 19.11
C THR A 663 32.48 -5.47 20.42
N ARG A 664 31.60 -4.64 20.99
CA ARG A 664 31.79 -4.09 22.35
C ARG A 664 31.86 -5.19 23.41
N TYR A 665 30.97 -6.20 23.32
CA TYR A 665 30.90 -7.29 24.29
C TYR A 665 32.12 -8.22 24.28
N LYS A 666 32.70 -8.50 23.11
CA LYS A 666 33.89 -9.37 22.98
C LYS A 666 35.16 -8.86 23.69
N GLY A 667 35.14 -7.65 24.25
CA GLY A 667 36.19 -7.13 25.13
C GLY A 667 36.18 -7.68 26.57
N GLY A 668 35.19 -8.50 26.96
CA GLY A 668 35.13 -9.16 28.27
C GLY A 668 34.71 -10.63 28.16
N GLU A 669 35.56 -11.54 28.63
CA GLU A 669 35.34 -12.98 28.44
C GLU A 669 34.38 -13.60 29.47
N ALA A 670 33.39 -14.35 28.98
CA ALA A 670 32.66 -15.36 29.75
C ALA A 670 32.01 -16.39 28.80
N ALA A 671 32.58 -17.60 28.72
CA ALA A 671 32.03 -18.69 27.91
C ALA A 671 30.69 -19.17 28.48
N GLY A 672 29.58 -18.78 27.83
CA GLY A 672 28.21 -19.12 28.23
C GLY A 672 27.16 -18.05 27.92
N ASN A 673 27.58 -16.79 27.72
CA ASN A 673 26.67 -15.66 27.47
C ASN A 673 26.56 -15.26 25.98
N ALA A 674 26.63 -16.22 25.06
CA ALA A 674 26.58 -15.92 23.63
C ALA A 674 25.24 -15.27 23.22
N PRO A 675 25.27 -14.15 22.46
CA PRO A 675 24.06 -13.54 21.90
C PRO A 675 23.45 -14.43 20.80
N PRO A 676 22.15 -14.27 20.47
CA PRO A 676 21.49 -14.99 19.38
C PRO A 676 22.16 -14.71 18.01
N PRO A 677 22.14 -15.64 17.05
CA PRO A 677 22.70 -15.43 15.73
C PRO A 677 22.04 -14.26 15.00
N ALA A 678 22.80 -13.55 14.15
CA ALA A 678 22.29 -12.41 13.38
C ALA A 678 21.06 -12.74 12.52
N TYR A 679 20.92 -14.01 12.09
CA TYR A 679 19.74 -14.52 11.40
C TYR A 679 18.44 -14.39 12.22
N ALA A 680 18.51 -14.51 13.55
CA ALA A 680 17.35 -14.28 14.42
C ALA A 680 16.87 -12.82 14.36
N LEU A 681 17.78 -11.85 14.20
CA LEU A 681 17.42 -10.45 14.01
C LEU A 681 16.95 -10.16 12.58
N GLU A 682 17.43 -10.89 11.57
CA GLU A 682 16.86 -10.86 10.21
C GLU A 682 15.40 -11.32 10.23
N LEU A 683 15.09 -12.46 10.88
CA LEU A 683 13.72 -12.95 11.05
C LEU A 683 12.84 -12.02 11.89
N LEU A 684 13.37 -11.45 12.99
CA LEU A 684 12.65 -10.46 13.80
C LEU A 684 12.34 -9.18 13.00
N THR A 685 13.24 -8.78 12.08
CA THR A 685 13.03 -7.65 11.16
C THR A 685 11.89 -7.93 10.18
N ILE A 686 11.79 -9.17 9.66
CA ILE A 686 10.66 -9.60 8.81
C ILE A 686 9.36 -9.53 9.60
N PHE A 687 9.32 -10.14 10.79
CA PHE A 687 8.14 -10.16 11.66
C PHE A 687 7.64 -8.74 11.99
N ALA A 688 8.54 -7.85 12.42
CA ALA A 688 8.19 -6.45 12.70
C ALA A 688 7.57 -5.75 11.48
N TRP A 689 8.12 -5.96 10.28
CA TRP A 689 7.57 -5.36 9.06
C TRP A 689 6.24 -6.00 8.65
N GLU A 690 6.10 -7.32 8.67
CA GLU A 690 4.87 -8.03 8.29
C GLU A 690 3.67 -7.64 9.15
N GLN A 691 3.86 -7.51 10.47
CA GLN A 691 2.77 -7.25 11.42
C GLN A 691 2.48 -5.75 11.63
N GLY A 692 3.51 -4.90 11.48
CA GLY A 692 3.44 -3.47 11.78
C GLY A 692 3.29 -2.55 10.57
N CYS A 693 3.81 -2.96 9.41
CA CYS A 693 3.91 -2.11 8.21
C CYS A 693 3.26 -2.76 6.98
N GLY A 694 3.87 -3.81 6.43
CA GLY A 694 3.46 -4.49 5.20
C GLY A 694 3.65 -3.69 3.91
N GLU A 695 4.18 -2.46 3.98
CA GLU A 695 4.29 -1.54 2.84
C GLU A 695 5.70 -1.50 2.24
N GLN A 696 5.80 -1.25 0.93
CA GLN A 696 7.07 -1.18 0.18
C GLN A 696 7.91 0.07 0.51
N LYS A 697 7.29 1.09 1.11
CA LYS A 697 7.91 2.37 1.50
C LYS A 697 7.55 2.67 2.95
N PHE A 698 8.56 2.87 3.79
CA PHE A 698 8.41 3.15 5.22
C PHE A 698 9.64 3.86 5.78
N SER A 699 9.53 4.42 6.98
CA SER A 699 10.65 5.04 7.71
C SER A 699 11.55 3.98 8.34
N LEU A 700 12.85 4.05 8.05
CA LEU A 700 13.85 3.16 8.65
C LEU A 700 13.97 3.35 10.17
N ALA A 701 13.76 4.57 10.66
CA ALA A 701 13.81 4.88 12.08
C ALA A 701 12.63 4.26 12.86
N GLU A 702 11.41 4.30 12.31
CA GLU A 702 10.24 3.63 12.90
C GLU A 702 10.45 2.11 12.95
N GLY A 703 10.92 1.51 11.84
CA GLY A 703 11.22 0.08 11.76
C GLY A 703 12.30 -0.34 12.76
N LEU A 704 13.41 0.42 12.83
CA LEU A 704 14.47 0.19 13.80
C LEU A 704 13.93 0.28 15.24
N ARG A 705 13.19 1.35 15.59
CA ARG A 705 12.58 1.51 16.92
C ARG A 705 11.65 0.35 17.28
N THR A 706 10.86 -0.14 16.31
CA THR A 706 9.96 -1.29 16.49
C THR A 706 10.75 -2.55 16.86
N ILE A 707 11.85 -2.81 16.16
CA ILE A 707 12.71 -3.98 16.38
C ILE A 707 13.45 -3.87 17.72
N LEU A 708 13.95 -2.68 18.07
CA LEU A 708 14.56 -2.41 19.37
C LEU A 708 13.56 -2.58 20.53
N ARG A 709 12.30 -2.19 20.36
CA ARG A 709 11.21 -2.50 21.33
C ARG A 709 10.95 -4.00 21.43
N LEU A 710 10.92 -4.74 20.32
CA LEU A 710 10.70 -6.20 20.36
C LEU A 710 11.87 -6.94 21.04
N ILE A 711 13.10 -6.47 20.89
CA ILE A 711 14.27 -6.91 21.67
C ILE A 711 14.11 -6.53 23.15
N GLN A 712 13.58 -5.33 23.43
CA GLN A 712 12.95 -4.91 24.69
C GLN A 712 12.15 -6.06 25.34
N GLN A 713 11.21 -6.59 24.57
CA GLN A 713 10.17 -7.55 24.95
C GLN A 713 10.56 -9.03 24.70
N HIS A 714 11.85 -9.39 24.67
CA HIS A 714 12.33 -10.74 24.31
C HIS A 714 11.70 -11.88 25.12
N GLN A 715 11.32 -11.64 26.39
CA GLN A 715 10.68 -12.63 27.27
C GLN A 715 9.24 -12.99 26.86
N SER A 716 8.65 -12.23 25.94
CA SER A 716 7.32 -12.46 25.36
C SER A 716 7.35 -12.84 23.87
N LEU A 717 8.53 -12.90 23.23
CA LEU A 717 8.60 -13.21 21.78
C LEU A 717 8.18 -14.65 21.48
N CYS A 718 7.17 -14.77 20.62
CA CYS A 718 6.66 -16.03 20.08
C CYS A 718 6.40 -15.88 18.58
N ILE A 719 7.40 -16.23 17.78
CA ILE A 719 7.43 -16.02 16.33
C ILE A 719 7.72 -17.34 15.62
N TYR A 720 6.85 -17.73 14.70
CA TYR A 720 7.10 -18.77 13.70
C TYR A 720 6.22 -18.55 12.46
N TRP A 721 6.58 -19.19 11.35
CA TRP A 721 5.83 -19.13 10.09
C TRP A 721 5.40 -20.52 9.65
N THR A 722 4.24 -20.62 8.97
CA THR A 722 3.72 -21.87 8.37
C THR A 722 3.86 -21.88 6.85
N VAL A 723 4.92 -21.22 6.34
CA VAL A 723 5.20 -21.12 4.91
C VAL A 723 5.62 -22.47 4.34
N ASN A 724 6.62 -23.14 4.92
CA ASN A 724 7.13 -24.40 4.40
C ASN A 724 6.49 -25.64 5.08
N TYR A 725 6.33 -25.62 6.40
CA TYR A 725 5.64 -26.65 7.19
C TYR A 725 4.24 -26.19 7.66
N SER A 726 3.37 -27.12 8.06
CA SER A 726 1.98 -26.83 8.47
C SER A 726 1.66 -27.43 9.84
N VAL A 727 0.93 -26.68 10.68
CA VAL A 727 0.40 -27.16 11.97
C VAL A 727 -0.78 -28.13 11.83
N GLN A 728 -1.20 -28.43 10.60
CA GLN A 728 -2.14 -29.51 10.28
C GLN A 728 -1.47 -30.89 10.30
N ASP A 729 -0.14 -30.96 10.16
CA ASP A 729 0.62 -32.20 10.33
C ASP A 729 0.75 -32.51 11.84
N PRO A 730 0.32 -33.70 12.32
CA PRO A 730 0.35 -34.02 13.74
C PRO A 730 1.75 -34.01 14.38
N ALA A 731 2.80 -34.39 13.65
CA ALA A 731 4.17 -34.41 14.17
C ALA A 731 4.74 -32.99 14.27
N ILE A 732 4.51 -32.15 13.25
CA ILE A 732 4.85 -30.72 13.31
C ILE A 732 4.08 -30.02 14.44
N ARG A 733 2.79 -30.32 14.60
CA ARG A 733 1.96 -29.78 15.68
C ARG A 733 2.49 -30.18 17.06
N ALA A 734 2.82 -31.45 17.28
CA ALA A 734 3.39 -31.94 18.53
C ALA A 734 4.77 -31.29 18.83
N ASN A 735 5.64 -31.16 17.82
CA ASN A 735 6.92 -30.47 17.98
C ASN A 735 6.73 -28.98 18.30
N LEU A 736 5.84 -28.28 17.59
CA LEU A 736 5.55 -26.87 17.87
C LEU A 736 4.99 -26.67 19.29
N LEU A 737 4.09 -27.54 19.75
CA LEU A 737 3.59 -27.52 21.14
C LEU A 737 4.71 -27.77 22.16
N CYS A 738 5.71 -28.60 21.84
CA CYS A 738 6.92 -28.73 22.64
C CYS A 738 7.74 -27.43 22.65
N HIS A 739 7.89 -26.74 21.51
CA HIS A 739 8.57 -25.44 21.44
C HIS A 739 7.84 -24.33 22.20
N LEU A 740 6.50 -24.29 22.19
CA LEU A 740 5.70 -23.29 22.91
C LEU A 740 5.79 -23.42 24.44
N ARG A 741 6.14 -24.61 24.95
CA ARG A 741 6.40 -24.88 26.38
C ARG A 741 7.81 -24.50 26.84
N LYS A 742 8.75 -24.21 25.92
CA LYS A 742 10.13 -23.81 26.24
C LYS A 742 10.18 -22.33 26.65
N ALA A 743 11.21 -21.95 27.39
CA ALA A 743 11.45 -20.55 27.76
C ALA A 743 11.56 -19.65 26.51
N ARG A 744 11.04 -18.43 26.61
CA ARG A 744 11.10 -17.41 25.57
C ARG A 744 12.49 -16.72 25.55
N PRO A 745 12.95 -16.17 24.42
CA PRO A 745 12.26 -16.03 23.13
C PRO A 745 12.14 -17.34 22.32
N LEU A 746 11.03 -17.47 21.61
CA LEU A 746 10.86 -18.42 20.51
C LEU A 746 10.85 -17.64 19.19
N VAL A 747 11.88 -17.86 18.37
CA VAL A 747 11.92 -17.44 16.96
C VAL A 747 12.31 -18.69 16.18
N LEU A 748 11.31 -19.36 15.59
CA LEU A 748 11.50 -20.60 14.84
C LEU A 748 11.89 -20.28 13.39
N ASP A 749 12.86 -21.01 12.84
CA ASP A 749 13.23 -20.90 11.43
C ASP A 749 12.01 -21.23 10.53
N PRO A 750 11.62 -20.36 9.58
CA PRO A 750 10.56 -20.64 8.61
C PRO A 750 10.85 -21.87 7.71
N ALA A 751 12.10 -22.36 7.67
CA ALA A 751 12.52 -23.51 6.88
C ALA A 751 12.71 -24.81 7.69
N ASP A 752 13.41 -24.77 8.84
CA ASP A 752 13.62 -25.90 9.75
C ASP A 752 12.74 -25.78 11.03
N PRO A 753 11.67 -26.59 11.19
CA PRO A 753 10.78 -26.52 12.35
C PRO A 753 11.42 -27.01 13.66
N THR A 754 12.65 -27.52 13.66
CA THR A 754 13.38 -27.88 14.89
C THR A 754 14.17 -26.69 15.45
N TRP A 755 14.49 -25.69 14.62
CA TRP A 755 15.51 -24.69 14.95
C TRP A 755 14.91 -23.41 15.54
N ASN A 756 14.94 -23.28 16.87
CA ASN A 756 14.70 -22.00 17.54
C ASN A 756 15.96 -21.13 17.43
N VAL A 757 16.10 -20.37 16.35
CA VAL A 757 17.20 -19.40 16.16
C VAL A 757 17.20 -18.29 17.22
N GLY A 758 16.10 -18.13 17.96
CA GLY A 758 16.00 -17.21 19.09
C GLY A 758 16.84 -17.60 20.31
N GLN A 759 17.45 -18.78 20.37
CA GLN A 759 18.29 -19.16 21.51
C GLN A 759 19.57 -18.30 21.61
N GLY A 760 19.85 -17.79 22.82
CA GLY A 760 20.98 -16.92 23.13
C GLY A 760 20.69 -15.96 24.29
N ASN A 761 21.66 -15.13 24.68
CA ASN A 761 21.47 -14.09 25.70
C ASN A 761 20.95 -12.78 25.08
N TRP A 762 19.67 -12.47 25.31
CA TRP A 762 19.03 -11.24 24.84
C TRP A 762 19.10 -10.07 25.83
N LYS A 763 19.57 -10.28 27.07
CA LYS A 763 19.57 -9.24 28.12
C LYS A 763 20.46 -8.04 27.74
N LEU A 764 21.64 -8.33 27.17
CA LEU A 764 22.54 -7.29 26.65
C LEU A 764 21.91 -6.53 25.48
N LEU A 765 21.31 -7.24 24.53
CA LEU A 765 20.64 -6.64 23.37
C LEU A 765 19.49 -5.73 23.83
N ALA A 766 18.74 -6.13 24.86
CA ALA A 766 17.70 -5.32 25.48
C ALA A 766 18.27 -4.03 26.13
N GLN A 767 19.39 -4.13 26.87
CA GLN A 767 20.03 -2.96 27.49
C GLN A 767 20.52 -1.95 26.45
N GLU A 768 21.27 -2.40 25.44
CA GLU A 768 21.74 -1.53 24.35
C GLU A 768 20.58 -0.98 23.49
N ALA A 769 19.50 -1.75 23.31
CA ALA A 769 18.30 -1.30 22.61
C ALA A 769 17.50 -0.25 23.39
N ALA A 770 17.57 -0.24 24.72
CA ALA A 770 17.04 0.84 25.53
C ALA A 770 17.93 2.10 25.44
N ALA A 771 19.26 1.95 25.48
CA ALA A 771 20.21 3.06 25.36
C ALA A 771 20.17 3.75 23.98
N LEU A 772 19.97 2.99 22.90
CA LEU A 772 19.74 3.52 21.55
C LEU A 772 18.34 4.16 21.39
N GLY A 773 17.38 3.77 22.25
CA GLY A 773 15.97 4.19 22.20
C GLY A 773 15.71 5.70 22.29
N SER A 774 16.70 6.48 22.72
CA SER A 774 16.62 7.94 22.91
C SER A 774 17.50 8.76 21.95
N GLN A 775 18.27 8.11 21.06
CA GLN A 775 19.30 8.77 20.24
C GLN A 775 18.74 9.41 18.95
N VAL A 776 19.53 10.30 18.31
CA VAL A 776 19.08 11.11 17.14
C VAL A 776 18.69 10.29 15.90
N CYS A 777 19.15 9.04 15.80
CA CYS A 777 18.71 8.09 14.77
C CYS A 777 17.23 7.70 14.89
N LEU A 778 16.63 7.91 16.07
CA LEU A 778 15.21 7.67 16.35
C LEU A 778 14.42 8.96 16.62
N GLN A 779 15.02 10.15 16.39
CA GLN A 779 14.34 11.44 16.56
C GLN A 779 13.97 12.07 15.20
N THR A 780 12.81 12.71 15.09
CA THR A 780 12.46 13.59 13.97
C THR A 780 13.18 14.94 14.08
N GLY A 781 13.11 15.76 13.02
CA GLY A 781 13.80 17.06 12.95
C GLY A 781 13.35 18.12 13.97
N ASP A 782 12.34 17.84 14.77
CA ASP A 782 11.84 18.63 15.90
C ASP A 782 12.32 18.10 17.27
N GLY A 783 13.17 17.06 17.29
CA GLY A 783 13.66 16.40 18.50
C GLY A 783 12.68 15.42 19.14
N THR A 784 11.46 15.25 18.60
CA THR A 784 10.53 14.24 19.12
C THR A 784 10.91 12.83 18.65
N LEU A 785 10.62 11.79 19.43
CA LEU A 785 10.97 10.42 19.06
C LEU A 785 9.95 9.82 18.09
N VAL A 786 10.44 9.16 17.03
CA VAL A 786 9.58 8.48 16.03
C VAL A 786 8.64 7.47 16.70
N PRO A 787 7.42 7.24 16.19
CA PRO A 787 6.57 6.19 16.71
C PRO A 787 7.13 4.80 16.32
N PRO A 788 7.02 3.77 17.19
CA PRO A 788 7.12 2.39 16.75
C PRO A 788 5.85 1.98 15.97
N TRP A 789 5.95 0.95 15.15
CA TRP A 789 4.78 0.31 14.54
C TRP A 789 3.98 -0.51 15.57
N ASP A 790 2.69 -0.69 15.30
CA ASP A 790 1.78 -1.48 16.13
C ASP A 790 2.01 -2.98 15.95
N VAL A 791 2.96 -3.53 16.72
CA VAL A 791 3.37 -4.94 16.72
C VAL A 791 3.33 -5.53 18.14
N THR A 792 2.69 -6.68 18.28
CA THR A 792 2.71 -7.51 19.49
C THR A 792 3.84 -8.56 19.42
N PRO A 793 4.54 -8.87 20.53
CA PRO A 793 5.58 -9.91 20.57
C PRO A 793 5.13 -11.34 20.20
N ALA A 794 3.82 -11.59 20.27
CA ALA A 794 3.17 -12.85 19.90
C ALA A 794 1.91 -12.58 19.07
N LEU A 795 1.46 -13.57 18.29
CA LEU A 795 0.24 -13.48 17.46
C LEU A 795 -0.92 -14.26 18.08
N LEU A 796 -2.13 -13.67 18.06
CA LEU A 796 -3.32 -14.26 18.66
C LEU A 796 -3.62 -15.68 18.11
N HIS A 797 -3.61 -15.87 16.79
CA HIS A 797 -3.86 -17.19 16.19
C HIS A 797 -2.76 -18.24 16.47
N GLN A 798 -1.60 -17.81 16.97
CA GLN A 798 -0.47 -18.66 17.36
C GLN A 798 -0.42 -18.91 18.88
N THR A 799 -1.25 -18.21 19.65
CA THR A 799 -1.31 -18.33 21.11
C THR A 799 -2.18 -19.54 21.48
N PRO A 800 -1.73 -20.47 22.35
CA PRO A 800 -2.57 -21.55 22.86
C PRO A 800 -3.85 -21.05 23.53
N ALA A 801 -4.95 -21.79 23.41
CA ALA A 801 -6.23 -21.48 24.06
C ALA A 801 -6.11 -21.21 25.58
N GLU A 802 -5.20 -21.92 26.26
CA GLU A 802 -4.94 -21.76 27.70
C GLU A 802 -4.12 -20.50 28.07
N ASP A 803 -3.33 -19.97 27.14
CA ASP A 803 -2.53 -18.75 27.32
C ASP A 803 -3.33 -17.46 27.04
N LEU A 804 -4.62 -17.52 26.67
CA LEU A 804 -5.38 -16.34 26.27
C LEU A 804 -5.59 -15.31 27.39
N ASP A 805 -5.88 -15.74 28.63
CA ASP A 805 -5.95 -14.83 29.79
C ASP A 805 -4.60 -14.11 29.99
N LYS A 806 -3.48 -14.82 29.79
CA LYS A 806 -2.11 -14.28 29.86
C LYS A 806 -1.82 -13.28 28.72
N PHE A 807 -2.13 -13.64 27.47
CA PHE A 807 -1.98 -12.78 26.28
C PHE A 807 -2.75 -11.46 26.43
N ILE A 808 -3.96 -11.50 26.99
CA ILE A 808 -4.73 -10.28 27.30
C ILE A 808 -3.98 -9.42 28.33
N SER A 809 -3.43 -10.04 29.38
CA SER A 809 -2.73 -9.32 30.46
C SER A 809 -1.37 -8.73 30.04
N GLU A 810 -0.63 -9.38 29.13
CA GLU A 810 0.70 -8.92 28.68
C GLU A 810 0.65 -7.89 27.53
N PHE A 811 -0.35 -7.98 26.64
CA PHE A 811 -0.34 -7.22 25.37
C PHE A 811 -1.59 -6.37 25.10
N LEU A 812 -2.73 -6.65 25.75
CA LEU A 812 -4.00 -5.96 25.45
C LEU A 812 -4.50 -5.06 26.58
N GLN A 813 -4.04 -5.27 27.82
CA GLN A 813 -4.52 -4.55 28.99
C GLN A 813 -3.75 -3.22 29.18
N PRO A 814 -4.41 -2.04 29.14
CA PRO A 814 -3.70 -0.76 29.28
C PRO A 814 -3.05 -0.61 30.65
N ASN A 815 -1.93 0.13 30.71
CA ASN A 815 -1.15 0.33 31.93
C ASN A 815 -1.94 1.12 32.99
N ARG A 816 -2.03 0.57 34.22
CA ARG A 816 -2.79 1.16 35.33
C ARG A 816 -2.28 2.54 35.78
N HIS A 817 -0.97 2.80 35.71
CA HIS A 817 -0.41 4.11 36.05
C HIS A 817 -0.83 5.15 35.00
N PHE A 818 -0.62 4.84 33.71
CA PHE A 818 -1.00 5.73 32.62
C PHE A 818 -2.52 6.01 32.61
N LEU A 819 -3.37 5.00 32.80
CA LEU A 819 -4.82 5.20 32.95
C LEU A 819 -5.18 6.13 34.13
N THR A 820 -4.39 6.12 35.20
CA THR A 820 -4.59 7.02 36.36
C THR A 820 -4.20 8.45 36.02
N GLN A 821 -3.08 8.65 35.32
CA GLN A 821 -2.64 9.97 34.82
C GLN A 821 -3.65 10.55 33.82
N VAL A 822 -4.10 9.74 32.84
CA VAL A 822 -5.15 10.10 31.87
C VAL A 822 -6.45 10.43 32.58
N LYS A 823 -6.87 9.65 33.58
CA LYS A 823 -8.09 9.96 34.35
C LYS A 823 -8.00 11.37 34.96
N ARG A 824 -6.92 11.68 35.69
CA ARG A 824 -6.68 13.00 36.30
C ARG A 824 -6.70 14.12 35.26
N ALA A 825 -5.96 13.97 34.17
CA ALA A 825 -5.89 14.98 33.10
C ALA A 825 -7.27 15.26 32.51
N VAL A 826 -8.07 14.22 32.24
CA VAL A 826 -9.43 14.39 31.72
C VAL A 826 -10.39 14.93 32.80
N ASP A 827 -10.21 14.60 34.09
CA ASP A 827 -10.98 15.22 35.18
C ASP A 827 -10.72 16.75 35.21
N THR A 828 -9.46 17.19 35.12
CA THR A 828 -9.10 18.62 35.00
C THR A 828 -9.70 19.27 33.75
N ILE A 829 -9.59 18.63 32.58
CA ILE A 829 -10.16 19.15 31.32
C ILE A 829 -11.70 19.25 31.41
N CYS A 830 -12.38 18.27 32.03
CA CYS A 830 -13.82 18.32 32.25
C CYS A 830 -14.24 19.53 33.09
N SER A 831 -13.57 19.77 34.23
CA SER A 831 -13.86 20.95 35.07
C SER A 831 -13.55 22.24 34.34
N PHE A 832 -12.39 22.32 33.66
CA PHE A 832 -12.00 23.52 32.93
C PHE A 832 -13.03 23.88 31.83
N LEU A 833 -13.44 22.92 31.00
CA LEU A 833 -14.47 23.14 29.99
C LEU A 833 -15.81 23.56 30.64
N LYS A 834 -16.19 22.94 31.76
CA LYS A 834 -17.46 23.24 32.43
C LYS A 834 -17.49 24.62 33.09
N GLU A 835 -16.35 25.14 33.52
CA GLU A 835 -16.21 26.42 34.23
C GLU A 835 -15.81 27.60 33.33
N ASN A 836 -15.08 27.36 32.23
CA ASN A 836 -14.46 28.41 31.41
C ASN A 836 -15.09 28.57 30.02
N CYS A 837 -15.57 27.46 29.42
CA CYS A 837 -16.09 27.48 28.05
C CYS A 837 -17.42 28.24 27.98
N PHE A 838 -17.58 29.09 26.96
CA PHE A 838 -18.77 29.94 26.75
C PHE A 838 -19.05 30.98 27.86
N ARG A 839 -18.10 31.32 28.74
CA ARG A 839 -18.29 32.29 29.85
C ARG A 839 -18.96 33.61 29.45
N ASN A 840 -18.66 34.10 28.24
CA ASN A 840 -19.15 35.38 27.71
C ASN A 840 -20.36 35.19 26.76
N SER A 841 -21.10 34.09 26.90
CA SER A 841 -22.20 33.69 26.00
C SER A 841 -23.43 33.19 26.78
N THR A 842 -24.55 33.02 26.09
CA THR A 842 -25.78 32.41 26.63
C THR A 842 -25.70 30.87 26.67
N ILE A 843 -24.74 30.27 25.97
CA ILE A 843 -24.47 28.83 25.98
C ILE A 843 -23.80 28.44 27.30
N LYS A 844 -24.23 27.32 27.90
CA LYS A 844 -23.63 26.74 29.11
C LYS A 844 -23.35 25.25 28.91
N VAL A 845 -22.25 24.77 29.49
CA VAL A 845 -21.93 23.34 29.55
C VAL A 845 -22.70 22.68 30.70
N LEU A 846 -23.71 21.88 30.37
CA LEU A 846 -24.59 21.21 31.34
C LEU A 846 -23.84 20.09 32.08
N LYS A 847 -23.18 19.22 31.33
CA LYS A 847 -22.33 18.13 31.81
C LYS A 847 -21.30 17.75 30.73
N VAL A 848 -20.21 17.12 31.16
CA VAL A 848 -19.20 16.52 30.27
C VAL A 848 -19.10 15.05 30.62
N VAL A 849 -19.22 14.19 29.61
CA VAL A 849 -19.32 12.73 29.75
C VAL A 849 -18.18 12.07 29.01
N LYS A 850 -17.53 11.11 29.66
CA LYS A 850 -16.48 10.28 29.06
C LYS A 850 -17.15 9.08 28.37
N GLY A 851 -16.83 8.87 27.09
CA GLY A 851 -17.31 7.76 26.27
C GLY A 851 -16.15 6.93 25.69
N GLY A 852 -16.38 6.32 24.54
CA GLY A 852 -15.42 5.47 23.84
C GLY A 852 -14.99 4.23 24.61
N SER A 853 -13.99 3.52 24.08
CA SER A 853 -13.45 2.30 24.70
C SER A 853 -12.86 2.55 26.08
N SER A 854 -12.28 3.73 26.30
CA SER A 854 -11.69 4.12 27.57
C SER A 854 -12.72 4.21 28.71
N ALA A 855 -13.87 4.87 28.51
CA ALA A 855 -14.89 4.97 29.56
C ALA A 855 -15.69 3.68 29.78
N LYS A 856 -15.90 2.88 28.72
CA LYS A 856 -16.49 1.53 28.80
C LYS A 856 -15.59 0.52 29.53
N GLY A 857 -14.31 0.85 29.75
CA GLY A 857 -13.33 -0.08 30.30
C GLY A 857 -12.94 -1.22 29.34
N THR A 858 -13.09 -1.01 28.03
CA THR A 858 -12.76 -1.94 26.93
C THR A 858 -11.60 -1.43 26.04
N ALA A 859 -10.88 -0.41 26.51
CA ALA A 859 -9.64 0.13 25.94
C ALA A 859 -8.52 -0.93 25.82
N LEU A 860 -7.68 -0.76 24.80
CA LEU A 860 -6.53 -1.60 24.46
C LEU A 860 -5.20 -0.89 24.76
N GLN A 861 -4.17 -1.68 25.07
CA GLN A 861 -2.82 -1.20 25.31
C GLN A 861 -2.21 -0.55 24.04
N GLY A 862 -1.29 0.41 24.22
CA GLY A 862 -0.75 1.21 23.13
C GLY A 862 -1.62 2.44 22.87
N ARG A 863 -2.29 2.48 21.72
CA ARG A 863 -3.22 3.57 21.38
C ARG A 863 -4.67 3.17 21.64
N SER A 864 -5.37 3.97 22.44
CA SER A 864 -6.80 3.79 22.72
C SER A 864 -7.62 4.99 22.27
N ASP A 865 -8.88 4.71 21.91
CA ASP A 865 -9.93 5.70 21.66
C ASP A 865 -10.67 6.09 22.95
N ALA A 866 -11.16 7.33 22.96
CA ALA A 866 -12.07 7.86 23.95
C ALA A 866 -12.96 8.97 23.34
N ASP A 867 -14.19 9.08 23.82
CA ASP A 867 -15.05 10.22 23.48
C ASP A 867 -15.09 11.19 24.68
N LEU A 868 -15.16 12.49 24.41
CA LEU A 868 -15.48 13.53 25.38
C LEU A 868 -16.74 14.27 24.93
N VAL A 869 -17.89 13.79 25.39
CA VAL A 869 -19.20 14.32 25.00
C VAL A 869 -19.53 15.55 25.87
N VAL A 870 -19.72 16.69 25.22
CA VAL A 870 -19.96 18.00 25.87
C VAL A 870 -21.43 18.38 25.67
N PHE A 871 -22.22 18.32 26.73
CA PHE A 871 -23.65 18.61 26.67
C PHE A 871 -23.91 20.11 26.84
N LEU A 872 -24.61 20.74 25.88
CA LEU A 872 -24.74 22.20 25.80
C LEU A 872 -26.20 22.66 25.91
N SER A 873 -26.41 23.77 26.63
CA SER A 873 -27.74 24.36 26.89
C SER A 873 -28.38 25.08 25.69
N CYS A 874 -27.66 25.20 24.58
CA CYS A 874 -28.18 25.79 23.34
C CYS A 874 -29.05 24.80 22.55
N PHE A 875 -28.82 23.49 22.70
CA PHE A 875 -29.64 22.46 22.06
C PHE A 875 -30.85 22.14 22.94
N ARG A 876 -32.05 22.14 22.34
CA ARG A 876 -33.35 21.86 22.95
C ARG A 876 -34.03 20.63 22.37
N GLN A 877 -33.56 20.18 21.21
CA GLN A 877 -34.04 19.04 20.44
C GLN A 877 -32.87 18.42 19.65
N PHE A 878 -33.03 17.18 19.20
CA PHE A 878 -31.97 16.42 18.51
C PHE A 878 -31.43 17.12 17.26
N SER A 879 -32.32 17.65 16.42
CA SER A 879 -32.02 18.31 15.14
C SER A 879 -31.07 19.51 15.24
N GLU A 880 -30.98 20.16 16.41
CA GLU A 880 -30.15 21.35 16.60
C GLU A 880 -28.64 21.06 16.71
N GLN A 881 -28.22 19.79 16.91
CA GLN A 881 -26.80 19.42 17.01
C GLN A 881 -25.96 19.68 15.74
N GLY A 882 -26.61 19.90 14.60
CA GLY A 882 -25.96 20.33 13.36
C GLY A 882 -25.69 21.84 13.30
N SER A 883 -26.51 22.63 14.00
CA SER A 883 -26.52 24.09 13.93
C SER A 883 -25.36 24.71 14.73
N HIS A 884 -24.70 25.73 14.16
CA HIS A 884 -23.56 26.45 14.77
C HIS A 884 -22.38 25.55 15.22
N ARG A 885 -22.34 24.28 14.77
CA ARG A 885 -21.38 23.26 15.21
C ARG A 885 -19.92 23.69 15.06
N ALA A 886 -19.59 24.42 13.99
CA ALA A 886 -18.24 24.92 13.74
C ALA A 886 -17.80 26.02 14.71
N GLU A 887 -18.72 26.89 15.14
CA GLU A 887 -18.46 27.95 16.14
C GLU A 887 -18.26 27.31 17.52
N ILE A 888 -19.17 26.40 17.89
CA ILE A 888 -19.10 25.60 19.12
C ILE A 888 -17.78 24.83 19.21
N ILE A 889 -17.36 24.16 18.12
CA ILE A 889 -16.07 23.47 18.04
C ILE A 889 -14.89 24.43 18.17
N SER A 890 -14.97 25.63 17.57
CA SER A 890 -13.88 26.61 17.60
C SER A 890 -13.68 27.20 19.01
N GLU A 891 -14.75 27.50 19.73
CA GLU A 891 -14.71 27.93 21.14
C GLU A 891 -14.17 26.80 22.04
N ILE A 892 -14.66 25.57 21.90
CA ILE A 892 -14.14 24.44 22.68
C ILE A 892 -12.64 24.20 22.37
N GLN A 893 -12.19 24.36 21.12
CA GLN A 893 -10.77 24.29 20.77
C GLN A 893 -9.95 25.38 21.50
N ALA A 894 -10.37 26.63 21.43
CA ALA A 894 -9.68 27.74 22.10
C ALA A 894 -9.57 27.51 23.62
N GLN A 895 -10.61 26.93 24.23
CA GLN A 895 -10.62 26.62 25.66
C GLN A 895 -9.76 25.40 26.02
N LEU A 896 -9.64 24.40 25.14
CA LEU A 896 -8.65 23.32 25.31
C LEU A 896 -7.21 23.85 25.21
N GLU A 897 -6.94 24.74 24.25
CA GLU A 897 -5.62 25.37 24.10
C GLU A 897 -5.29 26.29 25.29
N ALA A 898 -6.27 27.01 25.85
CA ALA A 898 -6.12 27.77 27.08
C ALA A 898 -5.91 26.85 28.31
N CYS A 899 -6.62 25.72 28.39
CA CYS A 899 -6.43 24.73 29.44
C CYS A 899 -4.99 24.16 29.43
N GLN A 900 -4.51 23.80 28.23
CA GLN A 900 -3.15 23.29 27.97
C GLN A 900 -2.05 24.28 28.38
N GLN A 901 -2.29 25.59 28.25
CA GLN A 901 -1.35 26.64 28.65
C GLN A 901 -1.42 26.98 30.16
N THR A 902 -2.59 26.81 30.78
CA THR A 902 -2.85 27.24 32.16
C THR A 902 -2.50 26.16 33.20
N HIS A 903 -2.59 24.88 32.84
CA HIS A 903 -2.43 23.76 33.78
C HIS A 903 -1.24 22.87 33.42
N SER A 904 -0.51 22.41 34.44
CA SER A 904 0.45 21.31 34.30
C SER A 904 -0.27 19.96 34.28
N PHE A 905 0.27 19.02 33.50
CA PHE A 905 -0.32 17.69 33.31
C PHE A 905 0.74 16.58 33.48
N ASP A 906 0.34 15.48 34.13
CA ASP A 906 1.13 14.23 34.25
C ASP A 906 1.39 13.54 32.88
N VAL A 907 0.81 14.06 31.79
CA VAL A 907 0.82 13.52 30.42
C VAL A 907 1.17 14.64 29.44
N LYS A 908 1.70 14.29 28.27
CA LYS A 908 1.85 15.22 27.15
C LYS A 908 0.47 15.41 26.50
N PHE A 909 -0.14 16.57 26.71
CA PHE A 909 -1.42 16.96 26.12
C PHE A 909 -1.18 17.74 24.83
N GLU A 910 -1.80 17.32 23.71
CA GLU A 910 -1.67 17.95 22.40
C GLU A 910 -3.04 18.11 21.71
N VAL A 911 -3.46 19.35 21.44
CA VAL A 911 -4.69 19.65 20.68
C VAL A 911 -4.44 19.56 19.18
N SER A 912 -5.36 18.95 18.43
CA SER A 912 -5.22 18.75 16.98
C SER A 912 -5.35 20.06 16.20
N LYS A 913 -4.25 20.52 15.60
CA LYS A 913 -4.21 21.72 14.73
C LYS A 913 -4.93 21.55 13.38
N ARG A 914 -5.53 20.38 13.10
CA ARG A 914 -6.29 20.12 11.86
C ARG A 914 -7.73 20.59 12.01
N LYS A 915 -8.08 21.71 11.38
CA LYS A 915 -9.46 22.23 11.34
C LYS A 915 -10.40 21.24 10.63
N ASN A 916 -11.16 20.49 11.41
CA ASN A 916 -12.26 19.64 10.95
C ASN A 916 -13.58 20.20 11.52
N PRO A 917 -14.52 20.69 10.69
CA PRO A 917 -15.75 21.34 11.17
C PRO A 917 -16.77 20.38 11.80
N ARG A 918 -16.50 19.06 11.84
CA ARG A 918 -17.42 18.05 12.41
C ARG A 918 -16.96 17.45 13.73
N VAL A 919 -15.65 17.34 13.95
CA VAL A 919 -15.03 16.69 15.13
C VAL A 919 -13.74 17.43 15.49
N LEU A 920 -13.64 17.86 16.74
CA LEU A 920 -12.42 18.34 17.38
C LEU A 920 -11.73 17.16 18.07
N SER A 921 -10.40 17.08 18.04
CA SER A 921 -9.69 16.01 18.73
C SER A 921 -8.41 16.48 19.43
N PHE A 922 -8.01 15.72 20.45
CA PHE A 922 -6.75 15.91 21.17
C PHE A 922 -6.16 14.57 21.62
N THR A 923 -4.86 14.52 21.85
CA THR A 923 -4.15 13.32 22.29
C THR A 923 -3.54 13.56 23.67
N LEU A 924 -3.67 12.57 24.56
CA LEU A 924 -2.92 12.48 25.81
C LEU A 924 -1.89 11.35 25.70
N THR A 925 -0.60 11.67 25.69
CA THR A 925 0.50 10.68 25.58
C THR A 925 1.26 10.58 26.90
N SER A 926 1.70 9.39 27.30
CA SER A 926 2.54 9.25 28.48
C SER A 926 3.91 9.90 28.28
N GLN A 927 4.39 10.66 29.27
CA GLN A 927 5.73 11.24 29.24
C GLN A 927 6.84 10.20 29.46
N THR A 928 6.52 9.06 30.08
CA THR A 928 7.46 7.97 30.39
C THR A 928 7.28 6.72 29.54
N LEU A 929 6.04 6.41 29.12
CA LEU A 929 5.70 5.25 28.30
C LEU A 929 5.31 5.71 26.88
N LEU A 930 6.31 6.12 26.10
CA LEU A 930 6.18 6.83 24.82
C LEU A 930 5.39 6.08 23.71
N ASP A 931 5.04 4.81 23.93
CA ASP A 931 4.19 4.02 23.06
C ASP A 931 2.70 4.03 23.47
N GLN A 932 2.34 4.74 24.54
CA GLN A 932 0.99 4.80 25.09
C GLN A 932 0.37 6.18 24.93
N SER A 933 -0.74 6.23 24.19
CA SER A 933 -1.56 7.43 24.01
C SER A 933 -3.05 7.10 24.06
N VAL A 934 -3.85 8.10 24.43
CA VAL A 934 -5.30 8.06 24.25
C VAL A 934 -5.69 9.24 23.37
N ASP A 935 -6.32 8.92 22.25
CA ASP A 935 -6.85 9.88 21.29
C ASP A 935 -8.32 10.15 21.64
N PHE A 936 -8.65 11.42 21.91
CA PHE A 936 -9.97 11.88 22.33
C PHE A 936 -10.67 12.64 21.20
N ASP A 937 -11.85 12.18 20.79
CA ASP A 937 -12.78 12.96 19.96
C ASP A 937 -13.77 13.72 20.86
N VAL A 938 -13.91 15.03 20.62
CA VAL A 938 -14.72 15.95 21.43
C VAL A 938 -16.01 16.28 20.69
N LEU A 939 -17.14 15.93 21.31
CA LEU A 939 -18.42 15.79 20.63
C LEU A 939 -19.52 16.60 21.34
N PRO A 940 -19.93 17.76 20.78
CA PRO A 940 -21.10 18.50 21.29
C PRO A 940 -22.39 17.67 21.16
N ALA A 941 -23.24 17.66 22.19
CA ALA A 941 -24.48 16.88 22.22
C ALA A 941 -25.64 17.58 22.94
N PHE A 942 -26.87 17.19 22.58
CA PHE A 942 -28.12 17.57 23.26
C PHE A 942 -28.37 16.69 24.48
N ASP A 943 -28.74 17.28 25.62
CA ASP A 943 -29.00 16.52 26.87
C ASP A 943 -30.41 15.92 26.92
N ALA A 944 -30.65 14.96 26.04
CA ALA A 944 -31.92 14.24 25.93
C ALA A 944 -32.28 13.40 27.17
N LEU A 945 -31.31 13.12 28.06
CA LEU A 945 -31.50 12.31 29.27
C LEU A 945 -31.60 13.15 30.55
N GLY A 946 -31.11 14.39 30.54
CA GLY A 946 -31.12 15.30 31.69
C GLY A 946 -30.42 14.70 32.92
N GLN A 947 -31.12 14.74 34.06
CA GLN A 947 -30.70 14.15 35.34
C GLN A 947 -31.30 12.76 35.55
N LEU A 948 -30.97 11.81 34.67
CA LEU A 948 -31.37 10.41 34.84
C LEU A 948 -30.76 9.81 36.12
N ARG A 949 -31.55 9.11 36.94
CA ARG A 949 -31.03 8.40 38.12
C ARG A 949 -30.35 7.10 37.69
N SER A 950 -29.24 6.74 38.32
CA SER A 950 -28.53 5.48 38.04
C SER A 950 -29.47 4.27 38.15
N GLY A 951 -29.51 3.41 37.13
CA GLY A 951 -30.41 2.26 37.05
C GLY A 951 -31.88 2.57 36.74
N SER A 952 -32.27 3.84 36.60
CA SER A 952 -33.62 4.20 36.11
C SER A 952 -33.67 4.23 34.58
N ARG A 953 -34.80 3.80 34.02
CA ARG A 953 -35.06 3.78 32.58
C ARG A 953 -35.47 5.19 32.10
N PRO A 954 -35.04 5.65 30.91
CA PRO A 954 -35.47 6.94 30.36
C PRO A 954 -36.98 7.03 30.12
N ASP A 955 -37.53 8.25 30.13
CA ASP A 955 -38.91 8.53 29.72
C ASP A 955 -39.10 8.11 28.24
N PRO A 956 -40.14 7.30 27.90
CA PRO A 956 -40.45 6.93 26.52
C PRO A 956 -40.50 8.11 25.53
N ARG A 957 -40.90 9.31 25.97
CA ARG A 957 -40.91 10.53 25.14
C ARG A 957 -39.57 10.81 24.50
N VAL A 958 -38.45 10.59 25.21
CA VAL A 958 -37.09 10.79 24.69
C VAL A 958 -36.85 9.94 23.42
N TYR A 959 -37.38 8.72 23.40
CA TYR A 959 -37.26 7.82 22.26
C TYR A 959 -38.30 8.09 21.17
N ILE A 960 -39.49 8.59 21.51
CA ILE A 960 -40.49 9.06 20.54
C ILE A 960 -39.95 10.27 19.76
N ASP A 961 -39.42 11.27 20.47
CA ASP A 961 -38.83 12.47 19.88
C ASP A 961 -37.58 12.14 19.04
N LEU A 962 -36.77 11.16 19.47
CA LEU A 962 -35.66 10.61 18.69
C LEU A 962 -36.17 9.96 17.39
N ILE A 963 -37.19 9.11 17.44
CA ILE A 963 -37.77 8.42 16.28
C ILE A 963 -38.33 9.44 15.27
N HIS A 964 -38.96 10.51 15.74
CA HIS A 964 -39.45 11.60 14.87
C HIS A 964 -38.33 12.51 14.31
N SER A 965 -37.20 12.64 15.02
CA SER A 965 -36.06 13.49 14.60
C SER A 965 -35.03 12.76 13.74
N CYS A 966 -35.02 11.42 13.76
CA CYS A 966 -34.01 10.57 13.14
C CYS A 966 -34.05 10.63 11.60
N SER A 967 -33.06 11.29 10.97
CA SER A 967 -32.86 11.21 9.51
C SER A 967 -31.96 10.01 9.14
N ASN A 968 -30.98 9.70 9.99
CA ASN A 968 -30.02 8.61 9.80
C ASN A 968 -29.91 7.73 11.07
N ALA A 969 -29.69 6.43 10.88
CA ALA A 969 -29.57 5.47 11.99
C ALA A 969 -28.37 5.79 12.89
N GLY A 970 -28.61 5.98 14.20
CA GLY A 970 -27.56 6.29 15.18
C GLY A 970 -27.02 7.73 15.11
N GLU A 971 -27.67 8.63 14.35
CA GLU A 971 -27.26 10.03 14.14
C GLU A 971 -27.05 10.81 15.45
N PHE A 972 -27.87 10.51 16.47
CA PHE A 972 -27.84 11.17 17.77
C PHE A 972 -27.33 10.27 18.91
N SER A 973 -26.59 9.22 18.58
CA SER A 973 -26.03 8.25 19.56
C SER A 973 -25.19 8.90 20.68
N THR A 974 -24.60 10.07 20.44
CA THR A 974 -23.90 10.90 21.44
C THR A 974 -24.80 11.37 22.60
N CYS A 975 -26.11 11.51 22.40
CA CYS A 975 -27.07 11.79 23.48
C CYS A 975 -27.10 10.66 24.53
N PHE A 976 -26.81 9.43 24.10
CA PHE A 976 -27.02 8.21 24.88
C PHE A 976 -25.72 7.56 25.36
N THR A 977 -24.58 8.24 25.21
CA THR A 977 -23.26 7.74 25.60
C THR A 977 -23.15 7.33 27.07
N GLU A 978 -23.95 7.91 27.98
CA GLU A 978 -24.03 7.46 29.38
C GLU A 978 -24.59 6.04 29.50
N LEU A 979 -25.67 5.74 28.76
CA LEU A 979 -26.29 4.41 28.73
C LEU A 979 -25.38 3.39 28.01
N GLN A 980 -24.74 3.78 26.90
CA GLN A 980 -23.76 2.95 26.19
C GLN A 980 -22.55 2.59 27.08
N ARG A 981 -22.06 3.55 27.86
CA ARG A 981 -20.99 3.38 28.85
C ARG A 981 -21.43 2.40 29.94
N ASP A 982 -22.57 2.66 30.58
CA ASP A 982 -22.97 1.91 31.78
C ASP A 982 -23.44 0.48 31.48
N PHE A 983 -24.00 0.24 30.28
CA PHE A 983 -24.31 -1.10 29.79
C PHE A 983 -23.08 -2.02 29.68
N ILE A 984 -21.89 -1.47 29.40
CA ILE A 984 -20.61 -2.22 29.33
C ILE A 984 -19.86 -2.17 30.67
N THR A 985 -19.81 -1.01 31.32
CA THR A 985 -19.07 -0.80 32.57
C THR A 985 -19.58 -1.68 33.71
N SER A 986 -20.89 -1.91 33.79
CA SER A 986 -21.53 -2.81 34.75
C SER A 986 -21.14 -4.29 34.63
N ARG A 987 -20.56 -4.72 33.50
CA ARG A 987 -20.28 -6.13 33.23
C ARG A 987 -18.99 -6.62 33.89
N PRO A 988 -18.83 -7.94 34.15
CA PRO A 988 -17.64 -8.49 34.81
C PRO A 988 -16.32 -8.15 34.10
N THR A 989 -15.25 -8.00 34.87
CA THR A 989 -13.90 -7.73 34.34
C THR A 989 -13.47 -8.76 33.31
N LYS A 990 -13.80 -10.05 33.51
CA LYS A 990 -13.45 -11.11 32.55
C LYS A 990 -14.15 -10.94 31.20
N LEU A 991 -15.41 -10.50 31.18
CA LEU A 991 -16.11 -10.17 29.93
C LEU A 991 -15.48 -8.97 29.22
N LYS A 992 -15.08 -7.92 29.96
CA LYS A 992 -14.37 -6.77 29.37
C LYS A 992 -12.99 -7.16 28.81
N SER A 993 -12.35 -8.18 29.37
CA SER A 993 -11.13 -8.79 28.80
C SER A 993 -11.40 -9.64 27.55
N LEU A 994 -12.51 -10.38 27.46
CA LEU A 994 -12.93 -11.02 26.21
C LEU A 994 -13.25 -9.99 25.12
N ILE A 995 -13.91 -8.87 25.47
CA ILE A 995 -14.17 -7.77 24.53
C ILE A 995 -12.86 -7.19 23.98
N ARG A 996 -11.81 -7.04 24.81
CA ARG A 996 -10.46 -6.66 24.32
C ARG A 996 -9.92 -7.66 23.28
N LEU A 997 -10.04 -8.96 23.57
CA LEU A 997 -9.56 -10.02 22.66
C LEU A 997 -10.26 -9.96 21.30
N VAL A 998 -11.59 -9.78 21.30
CA VAL A 998 -12.40 -9.62 20.08
C VAL A 998 -12.05 -8.33 19.32
N LYS A 999 -11.82 -7.21 20.03
CA LYS A 999 -11.41 -5.94 19.41
C LYS A 999 -10.01 -6.00 18.80
N HIS A 1000 -9.06 -6.65 19.47
CA HIS A 1000 -7.73 -6.91 18.91
C HIS A 1000 -7.81 -7.80 17.67
N TRP A 1001 -8.56 -8.91 17.73
CA TRP A 1001 -8.83 -9.75 16.56
C TRP A 1001 -9.41 -8.96 15.39
N TYR A 1002 -10.41 -8.10 15.64
CA TYR A 1002 -10.99 -7.22 14.64
C TYR A 1002 -9.98 -6.23 14.06
N GLN A 1003 -9.09 -5.64 14.88
CA GLN A 1003 -8.02 -4.76 14.40
C GLN A 1003 -7.06 -5.50 13.46
N GLN A 1004 -6.66 -6.73 13.79
CA GLN A 1004 -5.84 -7.57 12.90
C GLN A 1004 -6.59 -7.90 11.59
N CYS A 1005 -7.87 -8.27 11.66
CA CYS A 1005 -8.70 -8.48 10.48
C CYS A 1005 -8.76 -7.22 9.60
N ASN A 1006 -8.91 -6.03 10.21
CA ASN A 1006 -8.92 -4.76 9.48
C ASN A 1006 -7.59 -4.46 8.79
N LYS A 1007 -6.43 -4.86 9.36
CA LYS A 1007 -5.12 -4.80 8.68
C LYS A 1007 -5.11 -5.68 7.42
N THR A 1008 -5.60 -6.93 7.49
CA THR A 1008 -5.66 -7.90 6.38
C THR A 1008 -6.72 -7.60 5.32
N ILE A 1009 -7.79 -6.90 5.70
CA ILE A 1009 -8.96 -6.62 4.87
C ILE A 1009 -8.89 -5.25 4.17
N LYS A 1010 -7.90 -4.40 4.50
CA LYS A 1010 -7.63 -3.07 3.89
C LYS A 1010 -8.01 -3.02 2.39
N GLY A 1011 -8.94 -2.12 2.05
CA GLY A 1011 -9.38 -1.87 0.67
C GLY A 1011 -10.59 -2.68 0.17
N LYS A 1012 -11.10 -3.66 0.94
CA LYS A 1012 -12.22 -4.54 0.50
C LYS A 1012 -13.62 -4.06 0.92
N GLY A 1013 -13.74 -2.81 1.38
CA GLY A 1013 -14.99 -2.19 1.87
C GLY A 1013 -15.05 -2.07 3.39
N SER A 1014 -16.12 -1.43 3.91
CA SER A 1014 -16.29 -1.15 5.34
C SER A 1014 -16.65 -2.39 6.14
N LEU A 1015 -15.84 -2.68 7.17
CA LEU A 1015 -16.16 -3.67 8.19
C LEU A 1015 -17.22 -3.14 9.19
N PRO A 1016 -17.89 -4.03 9.96
CA PRO A 1016 -18.89 -3.61 10.94
C PRO A 1016 -18.32 -2.73 12.06
N PRO A 1017 -19.08 -1.77 12.62
CA PRO A 1017 -18.63 -0.95 13.73
C PRO A 1017 -18.16 -1.80 14.92
N GLN A 1018 -17.01 -1.44 15.52
CA GLN A 1018 -16.45 -2.19 16.65
C GLN A 1018 -17.45 -2.35 17.81
N HIS A 1019 -18.30 -1.35 18.06
CA HIS A 1019 -19.32 -1.44 19.11
C HIS A 1019 -20.32 -2.59 18.87
N GLY A 1020 -20.67 -2.90 17.63
CA GLY A 1020 -21.51 -4.05 17.30
C GLY A 1020 -20.87 -5.39 17.70
N LEU A 1021 -19.53 -5.47 17.69
CA LEU A 1021 -18.78 -6.64 18.17
C LEU A 1021 -18.64 -6.64 19.70
N GLU A 1022 -18.55 -5.47 20.37
CA GLU A 1022 -18.66 -5.38 21.83
C GLU A 1022 -20.01 -5.94 22.29
N LEU A 1023 -21.10 -5.51 21.65
CA LEU A 1023 -22.47 -5.96 21.94
C LEU A 1023 -22.68 -7.44 21.61
N LEU A 1024 -22.17 -7.94 20.47
CA LEU A 1024 -22.24 -9.37 20.13
C LEU A 1024 -21.47 -10.24 21.14
N THR A 1025 -20.38 -9.71 21.72
CA THR A 1025 -19.63 -10.37 22.80
C THR A 1025 -20.41 -10.40 24.11
N VAL A 1026 -21.12 -9.32 24.45
CA VAL A 1026 -22.04 -9.31 25.61
C VAL A 1026 -23.18 -10.31 25.40
N TYR A 1027 -23.82 -10.29 24.23
CA TYR A 1027 -24.89 -11.24 23.87
C TYR A 1027 -24.43 -12.69 23.99
N ALA A 1028 -23.26 -13.03 23.46
CA ALA A 1028 -22.69 -14.38 23.53
C ALA A 1028 -22.54 -14.86 24.99
N TRP A 1029 -22.07 -14.00 25.88
CA TRP A 1029 -21.93 -14.31 27.31
C TRP A 1029 -23.27 -14.34 28.06
N GLU A 1030 -24.21 -13.45 27.70
CA GLU A 1030 -25.55 -13.41 28.30
C GLU A 1030 -26.38 -14.66 27.96
N GLN A 1031 -26.26 -15.19 26.74
CA GLN A 1031 -26.90 -16.45 26.34
C GLN A 1031 -26.07 -17.69 26.72
N GLY A 1032 -24.75 -17.54 26.88
CA GLY A 1032 -23.82 -18.61 27.27
C GLY A 1032 -23.86 -18.98 28.77
N GLY A 1033 -24.77 -18.39 29.54
CA GLY A 1033 -25.00 -18.74 30.95
C GLY A 1033 -24.42 -17.76 31.98
N GLN A 1034 -23.95 -16.58 31.58
CA GLN A 1034 -23.59 -15.44 32.47
C GLN A 1034 -22.54 -15.74 33.57
N ASN A 1035 -21.79 -16.83 33.47
CA ASN A 1035 -20.73 -17.16 34.43
C ASN A 1035 -19.64 -16.05 34.42
N PRO A 1036 -19.33 -15.38 35.55
CA PRO A 1036 -18.28 -14.35 35.58
C PRO A 1036 -16.85 -14.92 35.47
N GLN A 1037 -16.67 -16.24 35.63
CA GLN A 1037 -15.39 -16.97 35.58
C GLN A 1037 -15.40 -18.05 34.49
N PHE A 1038 -15.58 -17.61 33.24
CA PHE A 1038 -15.59 -18.47 32.05
C PHE A 1038 -14.18 -18.72 31.47
N ASN A 1039 -14.05 -19.64 30.52
CA ASN A 1039 -12.81 -19.87 29.76
C ASN A 1039 -12.72 -18.93 28.53
N MET A 1040 -11.61 -18.20 28.39
CA MET A 1040 -11.45 -17.20 27.31
C MET A 1040 -11.56 -17.77 25.89
N ALA A 1041 -11.09 -18.99 25.66
CA ALA A 1041 -11.12 -19.64 24.36
C ALA A 1041 -12.55 -20.02 23.95
N GLU A 1042 -13.36 -20.55 24.88
CA GLU A 1042 -14.78 -20.84 24.63
C GLU A 1042 -15.54 -19.57 24.25
N GLY A 1043 -15.36 -18.49 25.01
CA GLY A 1043 -16.03 -17.22 24.75
C GLY A 1043 -15.62 -16.60 23.42
N PHE A 1044 -14.33 -16.61 23.11
CA PHE A 1044 -13.81 -16.12 21.83
C PHE A 1044 -14.34 -16.96 20.67
N ARG A 1045 -14.27 -18.29 20.79
CA ARG A 1045 -14.78 -19.26 19.81
C ARG A 1045 -16.28 -19.11 19.56
N THR A 1046 -17.06 -18.77 20.59
CA THR A 1046 -18.51 -18.49 20.50
C THR A 1046 -18.79 -17.22 19.71
N VAL A 1047 -18.04 -16.13 19.97
CA VAL A 1047 -18.17 -14.89 19.19
C VAL A 1047 -17.79 -15.11 17.72
N LEU A 1048 -16.72 -15.87 17.44
CA LEU A 1048 -16.38 -16.24 16.07
C LEU A 1048 -17.50 -17.06 15.38
N GLU A 1049 -18.17 -17.98 16.10
CA GLU A 1049 -19.29 -18.76 15.55
C GLU A 1049 -20.47 -17.86 15.15
N LEU A 1050 -20.87 -16.95 16.03
CA LEU A 1050 -21.95 -15.98 15.76
C LEU A 1050 -21.62 -15.08 14.57
N ILE A 1051 -20.35 -14.71 14.38
CA ILE A 1051 -19.88 -13.95 13.21
C ILE A 1051 -19.91 -14.80 11.93
N VAL A 1052 -19.61 -16.10 11.97
CA VAL A 1052 -19.83 -17.00 10.82
C VAL A 1052 -21.32 -17.11 10.50
N GLN A 1053 -22.17 -17.17 11.52
CA GLN A 1053 -23.63 -17.26 11.42
C GLN A 1053 -24.33 -15.88 11.23
N TYR A 1054 -23.61 -14.81 10.86
CA TYR A 1054 -24.11 -13.43 10.87
C TYR A 1054 -25.47 -13.21 10.16
N ARG A 1055 -25.77 -14.01 9.13
CA ARG A 1055 -27.06 -13.97 8.38
C ARG A 1055 -28.29 -14.33 9.22
N GLN A 1056 -28.10 -14.87 10.42
CA GLN A 1056 -29.18 -15.24 11.34
C GLN A 1056 -29.41 -14.17 12.42
N LEU A 1057 -28.42 -13.35 12.77
CA LEU A 1057 -28.40 -12.54 14.01
C LEU A 1057 -29.49 -11.45 14.10
N CYS A 1058 -30.33 -11.56 15.13
CA CYS A 1058 -31.38 -10.62 15.54
C CYS A 1058 -31.16 -10.16 17.00
N VAL A 1059 -30.12 -9.39 17.27
CA VAL A 1059 -29.73 -9.00 18.64
C VAL A 1059 -30.28 -7.62 19.00
N TYR A 1060 -30.97 -7.53 20.13
CA TYR A 1060 -31.43 -6.28 20.74
C TYR A 1060 -31.65 -6.48 22.25
N TRP A 1061 -31.79 -5.37 22.99
CA TRP A 1061 -32.12 -5.37 24.42
C TRP A 1061 -33.27 -4.42 24.69
N THR A 1062 -34.10 -4.73 25.70
CA THR A 1062 -35.22 -3.86 26.11
C THR A 1062 -34.98 -3.14 27.43
N ILE A 1063 -33.71 -2.83 27.74
CA ILE A 1063 -33.31 -2.26 29.03
C ILE A 1063 -33.65 -0.77 29.15
N ASN A 1064 -33.46 0.01 28.07
CA ASN A 1064 -33.77 1.45 28.05
C ASN A 1064 -35.06 1.77 27.28
N TYR A 1065 -35.36 1.02 26.21
CA TYR A 1065 -36.56 1.14 25.38
C TYR A 1065 -37.28 -0.21 25.27
N SER A 1066 -38.58 -0.21 24.96
CA SER A 1066 -39.37 -1.45 24.82
C SER A 1066 -40.62 -1.22 23.98
N ALA A 1067 -41.40 -2.28 23.75
CA ALA A 1067 -42.68 -2.22 23.04
C ALA A 1067 -43.89 -1.89 23.95
N GLU A 1068 -43.68 -1.39 25.17
CA GLU A 1068 -44.75 -0.90 26.06
C GLU A 1068 -45.41 0.37 25.49
N ASP A 1069 -44.61 1.31 24.96
CA ASP A 1069 -45.14 2.39 24.13
C ASP A 1069 -45.40 1.88 22.72
N LYS A 1070 -46.51 2.31 22.12
CA LYS A 1070 -46.93 1.87 20.78
C LYS A 1070 -45.97 2.36 19.69
N THR A 1071 -45.52 3.61 19.76
CA THR A 1071 -44.64 4.24 18.75
C THR A 1071 -43.28 3.56 18.74
N ILE A 1072 -42.67 3.38 19.92
CA ILE A 1072 -41.43 2.64 20.08
C ILE A 1072 -41.61 1.18 19.67
N GLY A 1073 -42.71 0.54 20.09
CA GLY A 1073 -43.00 -0.86 19.76
C GLY A 1073 -43.17 -1.13 18.26
N ASP A 1074 -43.86 -0.25 17.53
CA ASP A 1074 -44.02 -0.37 16.08
C ASP A 1074 -42.72 -0.03 15.32
N PHE A 1075 -41.91 0.92 15.81
CA PHE A 1075 -40.56 1.19 15.29
C PHE A 1075 -39.61 0.00 15.51
N LEU A 1076 -39.64 -0.65 16.68
CA LEU A 1076 -38.86 -1.86 16.95
C LEU A 1076 -39.26 -3.01 16.02
N LYS A 1077 -40.56 -3.25 15.79
CA LYS A 1077 -41.05 -4.23 14.81
C LYS A 1077 -40.51 -3.94 13.40
N MET A 1078 -40.42 -2.66 13.01
CA MET A 1078 -39.81 -2.26 11.73
C MET A 1078 -38.29 -2.53 11.70
N GLN A 1079 -37.55 -2.19 12.76
CA GLN A 1079 -36.10 -2.44 12.86
C GLN A 1079 -35.77 -3.94 12.80
N LEU A 1080 -36.48 -4.77 13.58
CA LEU A 1080 -36.25 -6.21 13.67
C LEU A 1080 -36.66 -6.98 12.39
N ARG A 1081 -37.42 -6.35 11.48
CA ARG A 1081 -37.74 -6.86 10.13
C ARG A 1081 -36.68 -6.53 9.08
N LYS A 1082 -35.65 -5.72 9.39
CA LYS A 1082 -34.59 -5.38 8.43
C LYS A 1082 -33.72 -6.60 8.09
N PRO A 1083 -33.06 -6.62 6.92
CA PRO A 1083 -32.13 -7.69 6.54
C PRO A 1083 -31.07 -7.94 7.62
N ARG A 1084 -30.88 -9.21 7.96
CA ARG A 1084 -29.89 -9.67 8.95
C ARG A 1084 -28.46 -9.39 8.45
N PRO A 1085 -27.50 -9.05 9.34
CA PRO A 1085 -27.63 -9.00 10.79
C PRO A 1085 -28.32 -7.72 11.26
N VAL A 1086 -29.15 -7.86 12.29
CA VAL A 1086 -29.68 -6.75 13.08
C VAL A 1086 -29.03 -6.83 14.46
N ILE A 1087 -28.33 -5.76 14.85
CA ILE A 1087 -27.75 -5.60 16.18
C ILE A 1087 -28.11 -4.19 16.63
N LEU A 1088 -29.16 -4.03 17.44
CA LEU A 1088 -29.58 -2.73 17.94
C LEU A 1088 -28.75 -2.34 19.17
N ASP A 1089 -28.29 -1.08 19.19
CA ASP A 1089 -27.63 -0.49 20.35
C ASP A 1089 -28.60 -0.49 21.56
N PRO A 1090 -28.25 -1.05 22.73
CA PRO A 1090 -29.12 -1.06 23.91
C PRO A 1090 -29.48 0.33 24.44
N ALA A 1091 -28.77 1.38 24.00
CA ALA A 1091 -29.00 2.77 24.36
C ALA A 1091 -29.82 3.56 23.32
N ASP A 1092 -29.77 3.19 22.04
CA ASP A 1092 -30.38 3.90 20.90
C ASP A 1092 -31.13 2.91 19.97
N PRO A 1093 -32.48 2.91 19.94
CA PRO A 1093 -33.25 1.98 19.10
C PRO A 1093 -33.15 2.26 17.60
N THR A 1094 -32.62 3.42 17.19
CA THR A 1094 -32.34 3.75 15.78
C THR A 1094 -31.05 3.10 15.29
N GLY A 1095 -30.08 2.92 16.19
CA GLY A 1095 -28.72 2.45 15.92
C GLY A 1095 -28.60 0.96 15.64
N ASN A 1096 -28.95 0.52 14.42
CA ASN A 1096 -28.66 -0.84 13.96
C ASN A 1096 -27.21 -0.96 13.46
N LEU A 1097 -26.34 -1.47 14.33
CA LEU A 1097 -24.90 -1.68 14.11
C LEU A 1097 -24.57 -2.90 13.21
N GLY A 1098 -25.58 -3.67 12.80
CA GLY A 1098 -25.42 -4.79 11.86
C GLY A 1098 -25.48 -4.37 10.37
N HIS A 1099 -26.12 -3.24 10.05
CA HIS A 1099 -26.51 -2.91 8.68
C HIS A 1099 -25.35 -2.42 7.78
N ASN A 1100 -25.46 -2.66 6.47
CA ASN A 1100 -24.55 -2.18 5.41
C ASN A 1100 -23.04 -2.42 5.59
N ALA A 1101 -22.64 -3.44 6.34
CA ALA A 1101 -21.24 -3.76 6.63
C ALA A 1101 -20.79 -5.13 6.07
N ARG A 1102 -19.48 -5.26 5.80
CA ARG A 1102 -18.84 -6.47 5.23
C ARG A 1102 -18.65 -7.61 6.24
N TRP A 1103 -19.73 -8.05 6.87
CA TRP A 1103 -19.74 -9.23 7.74
C TRP A 1103 -19.27 -10.50 7.04
N ASP A 1104 -19.46 -10.63 5.71
CA ASP A 1104 -18.97 -11.75 4.91
C ASP A 1104 -17.44 -11.87 4.85
N LEU A 1105 -16.72 -10.78 5.17
CA LEU A 1105 -15.25 -10.78 5.28
C LEU A 1105 -14.82 -11.17 6.69
N LEU A 1106 -15.49 -10.66 7.74
CA LEU A 1106 -15.24 -11.12 9.11
C LEU A 1106 -15.56 -12.61 9.28
N ALA A 1107 -16.63 -13.13 8.66
CA ALA A 1107 -16.98 -14.55 8.71
C ALA A 1107 -15.88 -15.47 8.14
N LYS A 1108 -15.15 -15.01 7.12
CA LYS A 1108 -14.02 -15.75 6.53
C LYS A 1108 -12.84 -15.80 7.50
N GLU A 1109 -12.41 -14.66 8.02
CA GLU A 1109 -11.32 -14.61 9.03
C GLU A 1109 -11.72 -15.34 10.33
N ALA A 1110 -12.99 -15.30 10.73
CA ALA A 1110 -13.51 -16.02 11.88
C ALA A 1110 -13.43 -17.54 11.70
N THR A 1111 -13.67 -18.04 10.48
CA THR A 1111 -13.52 -19.46 10.13
C THR A 1111 -12.05 -19.90 10.21
N VAL A 1112 -11.12 -19.04 9.80
CA VAL A 1112 -9.67 -19.29 9.91
C VAL A 1112 -9.23 -19.29 11.39
N TYR A 1113 -9.64 -18.30 12.18
CA TYR A 1113 -9.28 -18.21 13.60
C TYR A 1113 -9.93 -19.31 14.45
N ALA A 1114 -11.15 -19.75 14.13
CA ALA A 1114 -11.79 -20.90 14.77
C ALA A 1114 -11.04 -22.23 14.53
N SER A 1115 -10.14 -22.26 13.54
CA SER A 1115 -9.26 -23.39 13.21
C SER A 1115 -7.82 -23.22 13.74
N ALA A 1116 -7.53 -22.18 14.52
CA ALA A 1116 -6.19 -21.81 14.98
C ALA A 1116 -5.92 -22.17 16.45
N LEU A 1117 -4.67 -22.02 16.94
CA LEU A 1117 -4.26 -22.51 18.27
C LEU A 1117 -5.02 -21.84 19.44
N CYS A 1118 -5.52 -20.63 19.25
CA CYS A 1118 -6.39 -19.94 20.23
C CYS A 1118 -7.79 -20.54 20.36
N CYS A 1119 -8.15 -21.48 19.49
CA CYS A 1119 -9.43 -22.18 19.42
C CYS A 1119 -9.26 -23.70 19.41
N MET A 1120 -8.10 -24.21 19.83
CA MET A 1120 -7.78 -25.64 19.91
C MET A 1120 -7.33 -26.01 21.34
N ASP A 1121 -7.69 -27.20 21.80
CA ASP A 1121 -7.19 -27.76 23.06
C ASP A 1121 -5.75 -28.31 22.92
N ARG A 1122 -5.21 -28.91 24.00
CA ARG A 1122 -3.84 -29.46 24.05
C ARG A 1122 -3.61 -30.65 23.12
N ASP A 1123 -4.65 -31.44 22.87
CA ASP A 1123 -4.63 -32.59 21.96
C ASP A 1123 -4.88 -32.15 20.51
N GLY A 1124 -5.36 -30.91 20.34
CA GLY A 1124 -5.62 -30.24 19.08
C GLY A 1124 -6.99 -30.56 18.49
N ASN A 1125 -7.99 -30.76 19.35
CA ASN A 1125 -9.41 -30.72 18.96
C ASN A 1125 -9.94 -29.27 19.05
N PRO A 1126 -10.97 -28.90 18.27
CA PRO A 1126 -11.59 -27.58 18.40
C PRO A 1126 -12.22 -27.38 19.78
N ILE A 1127 -11.93 -26.23 20.40
CA ILE A 1127 -12.64 -25.75 21.59
C ILE A 1127 -14.13 -25.65 21.26
N LYS A 1128 -14.99 -26.11 22.16
CA LYS A 1128 -16.44 -26.03 21.99
C LYS A 1128 -16.93 -24.60 22.29
N PRO A 1129 -17.81 -24.01 21.46
CA PRO A 1129 -18.50 -22.78 21.82
C PRO A 1129 -19.50 -23.06 22.95
N TRP A 1130 -19.94 -22.00 23.63
CA TRP A 1130 -21.10 -22.04 24.53
C TRP A 1130 -22.37 -22.39 23.73
N PRO A 1131 -23.41 -22.99 24.36
CA PRO A 1131 -24.64 -23.43 23.70
C PRO A 1131 -25.59 -22.26 23.34
N VAL A 1132 -25.05 -21.21 22.73
CA VAL A 1132 -25.77 -20.02 22.27
C VAL A 1132 -26.49 -20.34 20.96
N LYS A 1133 -27.82 -20.22 20.95
CA LYS A 1133 -28.58 -20.15 19.69
C LYS A 1133 -28.33 -18.78 19.06
N ALA A 1134 -28.17 -18.71 17.74
CA ALA A 1134 -28.30 -17.43 17.06
C ALA A 1134 -29.72 -16.87 17.31
N ALA A 1135 -29.83 -15.62 17.77
CA ALA A 1135 -31.14 -14.96 17.90
C ALA A 1135 -31.76 -14.82 16.50
N VAL A 1136 -32.94 -15.42 16.30
CA VAL A 1136 -33.66 -15.48 15.01
C VAL A 1136 -34.52 -14.25 14.80
#